data_AF-A0A918SF71-F1
#
_entry.id   AF-A0A918SF71-F1
#
_cell.length_a   1.000
_cell.length_b   1.000
_cell.length_c   1.000
_cell.angle_alpha   90.00
_cell.angle_beta   90.00
_cell.angle_gamma   90.00
#
_symmetry.space_group_name_H-M   'P 1'
#
loop_
_entity.id
_entity.type
_entity.pdbx_description
1 polymer ?
#
loop_
_entity_poly.entity_id
_entity_poly.type
_entity_poly.pdbx_seq_one_letter_code
_entity_poly.pdbx_strand_id
1 'polypeptide(L)'
;MDNFNELRNKLEAFIRRYYLNELLKGAIFFVSIGLLYFLITLSLEHFFWLNSTKRQILFWSFVLVEVLLFVKFIIVPLLKLFRLSKGLNYAQASRIIGDHFPEVKDKLLNLLQLKENNHQSELLLAGIDQKAQELKPVPFNMAVDFKSNLPFLKYAAIPVLIILLIFVTGQSNMFADSYERVVHYKKAYVPPAPFAFNIMNGELKARANEPFTLRINTVGNVLPESPSIHYRGQTYFLNKVSPGLFEYEFEALKESVNFNFSGNEVTSGNYTLEVVEVPEMTDFKMHLNFPDYTGLEDEIVDGSGNATVPEGTSINWKLNTLATEEVSFRTGDTINQFQKEGNGFAFDKEILKALRYEISTSNKEVKNYENLDYEIAVVKDQYPELELEQKIDSVDTETQYFYGKVSDDYGISGVQLVYYPTEKSEDVQRRSIPISKAAYAEFLFAFPDTLNLQKGKSYEYYFQAFDNDAVNNRKSVKSSVFYFRRKTEDEKKEERLNQQSDAIKGLDNSLEKLQFSREELEEISRLQKQKKELNYSDRKKLENFLDRQKKQNAMMKEYAENLKKSLNGDSPREKNKLKEQLEERLKNREDKLEENEDLLEELRKYGEKINEEELGEKLEKLSRNNQNQEKSLEQLLELTKKYYVEEKAAKISRDLEKLALEQEKLAEDDEANNKDAQDSLNEEFNEIRENLKELEEENRKLQKPTETGSDEQAEEEIKKEQEKASESLEKQQKSDAKKNQKNASEKMKELSSKMKQQQQMSAGEQLQEDAVMLRKILDNLVIFSFEQEELLDNFKEMGRDNPGFASGIKRQNIIKEHFQHVDDSLYALALRNPMITENITEKLTDIEFDLDKALDRLAQNRLPQGLASQQYVVTGANDLAYFLSQILGNMENMMSSSSSGGGRGDMQLPDIIKKQEQLGEEMKEGLEKQKQQQGKEKRGEEGERQGEEENGELFRIFQEQQILRQLLEDRLEKEGLGDKGKALKEDMEKIEEDLLNSGFNEETLRKMQNLEHKLLELEGASLEQGQKMERESNTNTEEFENTSKNQILKAKEYFNTTEILNRQTLPLRQIYKRKVKEYFERGDH
;
A
#
# COMPACT_ATOMS: atom_id res chain seq x y z
N MET A 1 10.10 -161.67 46.20
CA MET A 1 10.61 -160.61 45.29
C MET A 1 10.08 -159.21 45.64
N ASP A 2 9.07 -159.08 46.50
CA ASP A 2 8.55 -157.76 46.91
C ASP A 2 9.59 -156.92 47.66
N ASN A 3 10.45 -157.56 48.46
CA ASN A 3 11.47 -156.85 49.24
C ASN A 3 12.56 -156.22 48.36
N PHE A 4 12.98 -156.90 47.28
CA PHE A 4 13.93 -156.30 46.32
C PHE A 4 13.31 -155.12 45.55
N ASN A 5 12.03 -155.20 45.20
CA ASN A 5 11.34 -154.09 44.52
C ASN A 5 11.26 -152.84 45.42
N GLU A 6 11.05 -153.02 46.72
CA GLU A 6 11.07 -151.92 47.68
C GLU A 6 12.48 -151.32 47.85
N LEU A 7 13.53 -152.15 47.88
CA LEU A 7 14.92 -151.70 47.87
C LEU A 7 15.27 -150.93 46.59
N ARG A 8 14.78 -151.40 45.43
CA ARG A 8 14.91 -150.69 44.15
C ARG A 8 14.26 -149.31 44.26
N ASN A 9 13.03 -149.22 44.77
CA ASN A 9 12.34 -147.94 44.96
C ASN A 9 13.12 -146.99 45.90
N LYS A 10 13.77 -147.50 46.96
CA LYS A 10 14.66 -146.69 47.81
C LYS A 10 15.90 -146.20 47.07
N LEU A 11 16.52 -147.03 46.23
CA LEU A 11 17.63 -146.62 45.34
C LEU A 11 17.18 -145.55 44.33
N GLU A 12 15.99 -145.70 43.75
CA GLU A 12 15.42 -144.69 42.85
C GLU A 12 15.15 -143.37 43.57
N ALA A 13 14.62 -143.43 44.80
CA ALA A 13 14.37 -142.25 45.62
C ALA A 13 15.68 -141.51 45.96
N PHE A 14 16.77 -142.23 46.23
CA PHE A 14 18.10 -141.64 46.41
C PHE A 14 18.60 -140.97 45.12
N ILE A 15 18.54 -141.65 43.97
CA ILE A 15 18.99 -141.10 42.69
C ILE A 15 18.20 -139.82 42.34
N ARG A 16 16.88 -139.81 42.56
CA ARG A 16 16.05 -138.60 42.38
C ARG A 16 16.50 -137.47 43.31
N ARG A 17 16.74 -137.77 44.60
CA ARG A 17 17.17 -136.76 45.57
C ARG A 17 18.57 -136.22 45.26
N TYR A 18 19.48 -137.05 44.73
CA TYR A 18 20.82 -136.63 44.29
C TYR A 18 20.75 -135.62 43.13
N TYR A 19 20.01 -135.94 42.07
CA TYR A 19 19.87 -135.02 40.94
C TYR A 19 19.06 -133.77 41.27
N LEU A 20 18.14 -133.86 42.24
CA LEU A 20 17.46 -132.67 42.77
C LEU A 20 18.45 -131.75 43.51
N ASN A 21 19.45 -132.31 44.20
CA ASN A 21 20.52 -131.53 44.84
C ASN A 21 21.48 -130.92 43.81
N GLU A 22 21.82 -131.65 42.75
CA GLU A 22 22.65 -131.17 41.63
C GLU A 22 21.94 -130.05 40.85
N LEU A 23 20.62 -130.19 40.63
CA LEU A 23 19.78 -129.15 40.03
C LEU A 23 19.74 -127.89 40.91
N LEU A 24 19.60 -128.04 42.23
CA LEU A 24 19.54 -126.92 43.16
C LEU A 24 20.87 -126.14 43.18
N LYS A 25 22.01 -126.85 43.14
CA LYS A 25 23.33 -126.25 42.93
C LYS A 25 23.44 -125.57 41.56
N GLY A 26 23.00 -126.23 40.50
CA GLY A 26 22.98 -125.69 39.14
C GLY A 26 22.16 -124.40 39.02
N ALA A 27 20.99 -124.36 39.65
CA ALA A 27 20.13 -123.18 39.68
C ALA A 27 20.80 -121.99 40.37
N ILE A 28 21.51 -122.21 41.48
CA ILE A 28 22.28 -121.14 42.14
C ILE A 28 23.35 -120.58 41.20
N PHE A 29 24.09 -121.43 40.50
CA PHE A 29 25.12 -120.97 39.54
C PHE A 29 24.52 -120.28 38.31
N PHE A 30 23.41 -120.78 37.78
CA PHE A 30 22.69 -120.17 36.66
C PHE A 30 22.28 -118.73 36.99
N VAL A 31 21.60 -118.53 38.13
CA VAL A 31 21.17 -117.20 38.57
C VAL A 31 22.37 -116.29 38.87
N SER A 32 23.41 -116.80 39.54
CA SER A 32 24.56 -115.98 39.93
C SER A 32 25.37 -115.49 38.73
N ILE A 33 25.71 -116.41 37.82
CA ILE A 33 26.54 -116.10 36.65
C ILE A 33 25.71 -115.33 35.61
N GLY A 34 24.45 -115.71 35.43
CA GLY A 34 23.52 -115.04 34.51
C GLY A 34 23.27 -113.58 34.87
N LEU A 35 22.91 -113.31 36.14
CA LEU A 35 22.72 -111.93 36.62
C LEU A 35 23.99 -111.09 36.54
N LEU A 36 25.15 -111.67 36.85
CA LEU A 36 26.42 -110.94 36.74
C LEU A 36 26.73 -110.57 35.28
N TYR A 37 26.52 -111.51 34.35
CA TYR A 37 26.72 -111.25 32.94
C TYR A 37 25.74 -110.22 32.38
N PHE A 38 24.47 -110.27 32.82
CA PHE A 38 23.46 -109.26 32.51
C PHE A 38 23.90 -107.86 32.92
N LEU A 39 24.40 -107.68 34.15
CA LEU A 39 24.90 -106.38 34.63
C LEU A 39 26.09 -105.86 33.81
N ILE A 40 26.99 -106.74 33.39
CA ILE A 40 28.11 -106.37 32.52
C ILE A 40 27.60 -105.90 31.15
N THR A 41 26.62 -106.59 30.57
CA THR A 41 26.06 -106.20 29.26
C THR A 41 25.38 -104.83 29.30
N LEU A 42 24.61 -104.52 30.34
CA LEU A 42 24.00 -103.20 30.51
C LEU A 42 25.05 -102.11 30.74
N SER A 43 26.09 -102.40 31.52
CA SER A 43 27.18 -101.44 31.78
C SER A 43 27.93 -101.09 30.50
N LEU A 44 28.18 -102.06 29.62
CA LEU A 44 28.83 -101.83 28.34
C LEU A 44 28.00 -100.94 27.41
N GLU A 45 26.67 -101.08 27.40
CA GLU A 45 25.83 -100.19 26.62
C GLU A 45 25.86 -98.75 27.16
N HIS A 46 25.77 -98.61 28.48
CA HIS A 46 25.74 -97.31 29.13
C HIS A 46 26.99 -96.47 28.82
N PHE A 47 28.19 -97.05 28.99
CA PHE A 47 29.43 -96.29 28.83
C PHE A 47 29.81 -96.04 27.36
N PHE A 48 29.44 -96.93 26.45
CA PHE A 48 29.92 -96.86 25.06
C PHE A 48 28.87 -96.40 24.04
N TRP A 49 27.65 -96.05 24.47
CA TRP A 49 26.57 -95.49 23.62
C TRP A 49 26.50 -96.19 22.25
N LEU A 50 26.40 -97.53 22.32
CA LEU A 50 26.63 -98.41 21.18
C LEU A 50 25.64 -98.08 20.04
N ASN A 51 26.09 -98.15 18.79
CA ASN A 51 25.19 -98.03 17.64
C ASN A 51 24.26 -99.27 17.54
N SER A 52 23.21 -99.18 16.71
CA SER A 52 22.19 -100.23 16.56
C SER A 52 22.80 -101.61 16.27
N THR A 53 23.82 -101.69 15.41
CA THR A 53 24.50 -102.94 15.04
C THR A 53 25.24 -103.56 16.23
N LYS A 54 25.99 -102.76 17.00
CA LYS A 54 26.72 -103.25 18.18
C LYS A 54 25.76 -103.68 19.30
N ARG A 55 24.62 -102.99 19.48
CA ARG A 55 23.57 -103.43 20.43
C ARG A 55 22.95 -104.76 20.03
N GLN A 56 22.71 -104.98 18.72
CA GLN A 56 22.22 -106.26 18.22
C GLN A 56 23.19 -107.42 18.53
N ILE A 57 24.49 -107.22 18.29
CA ILE A 57 25.52 -108.22 18.62
C ILE A 57 25.52 -108.52 20.13
N LEU A 58 25.48 -107.48 20.95
CA LEU A 58 25.50 -107.61 22.41
C LEU A 58 24.26 -108.36 22.94
N PHE A 59 23.06 -108.05 22.42
CA PHE A 59 21.81 -108.73 22.78
C PHE A 59 21.84 -110.22 22.39
N TRP A 60 22.20 -110.56 21.15
CA TRP A 60 22.23 -111.96 20.72
C TRP A 60 23.35 -112.76 21.39
N SER A 61 24.49 -112.12 21.70
CA SER A 61 25.52 -112.72 22.53
C SER A 61 25.04 -113.00 23.95
N PHE A 62 24.26 -112.08 24.54
CA PHE A 62 23.63 -112.30 25.85
C PHE A 62 22.69 -113.51 25.83
N VAL A 63 21.78 -113.56 24.86
CA VAL A 63 20.84 -114.68 24.69
C VAL A 63 21.58 -116.00 24.50
N LEU A 64 22.63 -116.03 23.68
CA LEU A 64 23.40 -117.25 23.43
C LEU A 64 24.07 -117.78 24.71
N VAL A 65 24.72 -116.90 25.49
CA VAL A 65 25.39 -117.29 26.74
C VAL A 65 24.38 -117.77 27.77
N GLU A 66 23.25 -117.08 27.93
CA GLU A 66 22.19 -117.51 28.84
C GLU A 66 21.60 -118.87 28.47
N VAL A 67 21.35 -119.12 27.18
CA VAL A 67 20.88 -120.42 26.70
C VAL A 67 21.92 -121.52 27.02
N LEU A 68 23.22 -121.27 26.82
CA LEU A 68 24.28 -122.23 27.16
C LEU A 68 24.34 -122.51 28.66
N LEU A 69 24.20 -121.49 29.51
CA LEU A 69 24.16 -121.64 30.96
C LEU A 69 22.91 -122.42 31.40
N PHE A 70 21.74 -122.10 30.83
CA PHE A 70 20.48 -122.78 31.11
C PHE A 70 20.53 -124.26 30.73
N VAL A 71 21.06 -124.58 29.53
CA VAL A 71 21.23 -125.97 29.09
C VAL A 71 22.14 -126.73 30.05
N LYS A 72 23.29 -126.15 30.39
CA LYS A 72 24.31 -126.82 31.22
C LYS A 72 23.88 -127.00 32.68
N PHE A 73 23.27 -125.99 33.28
CA PHE A 73 23.01 -125.96 34.73
C PHE A 73 21.58 -126.36 35.12
N ILE A 74 20.61 -126.24 34.21
CA ILE A 74 19.20 -126.59 34.47
C ILE A 74 18.80 -127.83 33.67
N ILE A 75 18.92 -127.80 32.33
CA ILE A 75 18.41 -128.88 31.46
C ILE A 75 19.18 -130.19 31.68
N VAL A 76 20.52 -130.17 31.73
CA VAL A 76 21.31 -131.41 31.91
C VAL A 76 20.97 -132.13 33.23
N PRO A 77 20.91 -131.47 34.40
CA PRO A 77 20.44 -132.11 35.64
C PRO A 77 18.98 -132.57 35.58
N LEU A 78 18.08 -131.82 34.93
CA LEU A 78 16.68 -132.20 34.72
C LEU A 78 16.54 -133.48 33.86
N LEU A 79 17.29 -133.57 32.76
CA LEU A 79 17.31 -134.75 31.90
C LEU A 79 17.83 -135.99 32.66
N LYS A 80 18.78 -135.81 33.58
CA LYS A 80 19.25 -136.88 34.47
C LYS A 80 18.21 -137.25 35.54
N LEU A 81 17.49 -136.26 36.10
CA LEU A 81 16.42 -136.46 37.09
C LEU A 81 15.25 -137.29 36.52
N PHE A 82 14.84 -136.99 35.28
CA PHE A 82 13.77 -137.70 34.57
C PHE A 82 14.23 -138.95 33.80
N ARG A 83 15.51 -139.34 33.90
CA ARG A 83 16.13 -140.50 33.23
C ARG A 83 16.08 -140.48 31.70
N LEU A 84 16.04 -139.30 31.10
CA LEU A 84 16.12 -139.09 29.66
C LEU A 84 17.58 -139.10 29.16
N SER A 85 18.56 -139.07 30.07
CA SER A 85 20.00 -139.20 29.78
C SER A 85 20.68 -140.17 30.76
N LYS A 86 21.87 -140.70 30.42
CA LYS A 86 22.61 -141.66 31.26
C LYS A 86 22.90 -141.05 32.65
N GLY A 87 22.13 -141.49 33.65
CA GLY A 87 22.31 -141.13 35.07
C GLY A 87 23.12 -142.17 35.84
N LEU A 88 23.20 -142.00 37.16
CA LEU A 88 23.84 -142.92 38.10
C LEU A 88 23.22 -144.31 37.99
N ASN A 89 24.04 -145.33 37.66
CA ASN A 89 23.61 -146.72 37.71
C ASN A 89 23.47 -147.18 39.18
N TYR A 90 22.68 -148.22 39.47
CA TYR A 90 22.43 -148.70 40.83
C TYR A 90 23.73 -149.08 41.57
N ALA A 91 24.74 -149.62 40.88
CA ALA A 91 26.06 -149.92 41.45
C ALA A 91 26.85 -148.64 41.82
N GLN A 92 26.67 -147.55 41.09
CA GLN A 92 27.27 -146.26 41.42
C GLN A 92 26.52 -145.60 42.58
N ALA A 93 25.19 -145.66 42.56
CA ALA A 93 24.34 -145.20 43.66
C ALA A 93 24.64 -145.96 44.96
N SER A 94 24.83 -147.28 44.90
CA SER A 94 25.17 -148.09 46.08
C SER A 94 26.55 -147.77 46.64
N ARG A 95 27.53 -147.40 45.79
CA ARG A 95 28.84 -146.93 46.26
C ARG A 95 28.70 -145.61 47.02
N ILE A 96 27.94 -144.65 46.49
CA ILE A 96 27.71 -143.34 47.14
C ILE A 96 26.93 -143.53 48.46
N ILE A 97 25.92 -144.38 48.47
CA ILE A 97 25.14 -144.69 49.69
C ILE A 97 26.02 -145.43 50.71
N GLY A 98 26.85 -146.37 50.28
CA GLY A 98 27.75 -147.16 51.13
C GLY A 98 28.89 -146.35 51.73
N ASP A 99 29.36 -145.30 51.05
CA ASP A 99 30.33 -144.36 51.62
C ASP A 99 29.72 -143.52 52.76
N HIS A 100 28.40 -143.30 52.74
CA HIS A 100 27.67 -142.60 53.81
C HIS A 100 27.19 -143.53 54.93
N PHE A 101 26.80 -144.76 54.60
CA PHE A 101 26.38 -145.79 55.56
C PHE A 101 27.30 -147.02 55.46
N PRO A 102 28.41 -147.06 56.21
CA PRO A 102 29.39 -148.15 56.14
C PRO A 102 28.79 -149.53 56.40
N GLU A 103 27.77 -149.60 57.28
CA GLU A 103 27.06 -150.82 57.66
C GLU A 103 26.40 -151.55 56.48
N VAL A 104 26.15 -150.84 55.38
CA VAL A 104 25.39 -151.33 54.22
C VAL A 104 26.25 -151.49 52.97
N LYS A 105 27.47 -150.94 52.99
CA LYS A 105 28.34 -150.79 51.79
C LYS A 105 28.55 -152.11 51.04
N ASP A 106 29.14 -153.09 51.72
CA ASP A 106 29.45 -154.38 51.10
C ASP A 106 28.19 -155.20 50.88
N LYS A 107 27.19 -155.08 51.76
CA LYS A 107 25.92 -155.81 51.65
C LYS A 107 25.09 -155.39 50.43
N LEU A 108 24.97 -154.07 50.18
CA LEU A 108 24.17 -153.51 49.09
C LEU A 108 24.85 -153.72 47.73
N LEU A 109 26.18 -153.55 47.65
CA LEU A 109 26.93 -153.80 46.42
C LEU A 109 26.91 -155.29 46.05
N ASN A 110 27.19 -156.18 47.00
CA ASN A 110 27.16 -157.63 46.76
C ASN A 110 25.77 -158.10 46.34
N LEU A 111 24.70 -157.54 46.91
CA LEU A 111 23.33 -157.89 46.55
C LEU A 111 22.97 -157.44 45.12
N LEU A 112 23.41 -156.25 44.69
CA LEU A 112 23.21 -155.79 43.31
C LEU A 112 24.05 -156.61 42.31
N GLN A 113 25.30 -156.95 42.66
CA GLN A 113 26.17 -157.80 41.83
C GLN A 113 25.65 -159.24 41.70
N LEU A 114 25.10 -159.82 42.78
CA LEU A 114 24.49 -161.15 42.72
C LEU A 114 23.29 -161.20 41.75
N LYS A 115 22.50 -160.12 41.67
CA LYS A 115 21.35 -160.04 40.76
C LYS A 115 21.76 -159.88 39.29
N GLU A 116 22.94 -159.31 39.01
CA GLU A 116 23.48 -159.14 37.65
C GLU A 116 24.00 -160.45 37.02
N ASN A 117 24.05 -161.58 37.75
CA ASN A 117 24.42 -162.89 37.20
C ASN A 117 23.26 -163.56 36.42
N ASN A 118 23.51 -163.96 35.17
CA ASN A 118 22.52 -164.43 34.17
C ASN A 118 21.98 -165.88 34.35
N HIS A 119 22.23 -166.55 35.47
CA HIS A 119 21.68 -167.89 35.78
C HIS A 119 21.00 -167.91 37.15
N GLN A 120 19.68 -167.71 37.15
CA GLN A 120 18.87 -167.60 38.38
C GLN A 120 18.20 -168.93 38.73
N SER A 121 18.70 -169.58 39.80
CA SER A 121 18.04 -170.70 40.49
C SER A 121 17.04 -170.16 41.52
N GLU A 122 15.94 -170.87 41.78
CA GLU A 122 14.94 -170.49 42.81
C GLU A 122 15.56 -170.24 44.19
N LEU A 123 16.61 -171.00 44.55
CA LEU A 123 17.38 -170.78 45.79
C LEU A 123 18.09 -169.42 45.81
N LEU A 124 18.59 -168.97 44.66
CA LEU A 124 19.28 -167.68 44.54
C LEU A 124 18.27 -166.51 44.65
N LEU A 125 17.08 -166.68 44.10
CA LEU A 125 15.99 -165.70 44.24
C LEU A 125 15.52 -165.56 45.69
N ALA A 126 15.39 -166.68 46.41
CA ALA A 126 15.06 -166.67 47.84
C ALA A 126 16.17 -166.02 48.69
N GLY A 127 17.44 -166.30 48.38
CA GLY A 127 18.60 -165.68 49.05
C GLY A 127 18.72 -164.17 48.80
N ILE A 128 18.37 -163.70 47.60
CA ILE A 128 18.30 -162.26 47.30
C ILE A 128 17.19 -161.59 48.11
N ASP A 129 16.02 -162.21 48.23
CA ASP A 129 14.87 -161.62 48.96
C ASP A 129 15.14 -161.55 50.47
N GLN A 130 15.79 -162.57 51.05
CA GLN A 130 16.22 -162.59 52.46
C GLN A 130 17.25 -161.48 52.73
N LYS A 131 18.28 -161.35 51.89
CA LYS A 131 19.30 -160.29 52.06
C LYS A 131 18.73 -158.90 51.80
N ALA A 132 17.76 -158.75 50.89
CA ALA A 132 17.08 -157.47 50.67
C ALA A 132 16.28 -157.03 51.92
N GLN A 133 15.77 -157.97 52.72
CA GLN A 133 15.03 -157.67 53.95
C GLN A 133 15.93 -157.07 55.04
N GLU A 134 17.19 -157.51 55.17
CA GLU A 134 18.16 -156.90 56.10
C GLU A 134 18.42 -155.42 55.79
N LEU A 135 18.32 -155.02 54.52
CA LEU A 135 18.61 -153.67 54.06
C LEU A 135 17.42 -152.71 54.18
N LYS A 136 16.26 -153.24 54.58
CA LYS A 136 14.99 -152.51 54.63
C LYS A 136 14.94 -151.37 55.66
N PRO A 137 15.54 -151.45 56.86
CA PRO A 137 15.48 -150.35 57.83
C PRO A 137 16.27 -149.10 57.44
N VAL A 138 17.27 -149.20 56.55
CA VAL A 138 18.17 -148.09 56.27
C VAL A 138 17.53 -147.04 55.34
N PRO A 139 17.54 -145.73 55.69
CA PRO A 139 17.00 -144.66 54.86
C PRO A 139 18.05 -144.10 53.89
N PHE A 140 18.14 -144.66 52.66
CA PHE A 140 19.12 -144.22 51.64
C PHE A 140 19.02 -142.74 51.27
N ASN A 141 17.84 -142.14 51.41
CA ASN A 141 17.60 -140.74 51.10
C ASN A 141 18.36 -139.75 51.99
N MET A 142 18.84 -140.13 53.19
CA MET A 142 19.62 -139.23 54.04
C MET A 142 21.06 -139.04 53.58
N ALA A 143 21.58 -139.87 52.66
CA ALA A 143 22.92 -139.72 52.11
C ALA A 143 23.10 -138.48 51.20
N VAL A 144 22.02 -137.73 50.92
CA VAL A 144 22.07 -136.45 50.19
C VAL A 144 21.51 -135.32 51.07
N ASP A 145 22.39 -134.42 51.50
CA ASP A 145 22.02 -133.23 52.27
C ASP A 145 21.97 -131.97 51.39
N PHE A 146 20.80 -131.34 51.32
CA PHE A 146 20.58 -130.08 50.60
C PHE A 146 21.28 -128.89 51.28
N LYS A 147 21.61 -128.98 52.58
CA LYS A 147 22.32 -127.92 53.31
C LYS A 147 23.74 -127.69 52.79
N SER A 148 24.33 -128.68 52.13
CA SER A 148 25.63 -128.55 51.46
C SER A 148 25.66 -127.49 50.35
N ASN A 149 24.48 -127.06 49.86
CA ASN A 149 24.37 -126.00 48.86
C ASN A 149 24.36 -124.58 49.44
N LEU A 150 24.13 -124.39 50.74
CA LEU A 150 24.15 -123.06 51.39
C LEU A 150 25.42 -122.24 51.12
N PRO A 151 26.65 -122.78 51.18
CA PRO A 151 27.84 -121.98 50.92
C PRO A 151 27.95 -121.45 49.49
N PHE A 152 27.19 -121.98 48.52
CA PHE A 152 27.20 -121.45 47.14
C PHE A 152 26.31 -120.22 46.97
N LEU A 153 25.37 -119.95 47.88
CA LEU A 153 24.56 -118.73 47.87
C LEU A 153 25.41 -117.45 48.01
N LYS A 154 26.63 -117.54 48.58
CA LYS A 154 27.55 -116.39 48.64
C LYS A 154 27.96 -115.87 47.26
N TYR A 155 27.98 -116.73 46.23
CA TYR A 155 28.27 -116.30 44.87
C TYR A 155 27.08 -115.55 44.24
N ALA A 156 25.86 -115.88 44.64
CA ALA A 156 24.66 -115.13 44.24
C ALA A 156 24.59 -113.75 44.91
N ALA A 157 25.26 -113.56 46.06
CA ALA A 157 25.29 -112.29 46.77
C ALA A 157 26.04 -111.18 46.00
N ILE A 158 27.02 -111.52 45.16
CA ILE A 158 27.83 -110.55 44.39
C ILE A 158 26.95 -109.73 43.42
N PRO A 159 26.22 -110.32 42.46
CA PRO A 159 25.36 -109.54 41.56
C PRO A 159 24.23 -108.83 42.31
N VAL A 160 23.70 -109.40 43.41
CA VAL A 160 22.67 -108.76 44.24
C VAL A 160 23.22 -107.52 44.96
N LEU A 161 24.44 -107.55 45.48
CA LEU A 161 25.12 -106.40 46.08
C LEU A 161 25.36 -105.28 45.07
N ILE A 162 25.74 -105.63 43.82
CA ILE A 162 25.91 -104.64 42.75
C ILE A 162 24.56 -103.98 42.43
N ILE A 163 23.47 -104.75 42.32
CA ILE A 163 22.13 -104.20 42.11
C ILE A 163 21.70 -103.30 43.28
N LEU A 164 21.98 -103.70 44.52
CA LEU A 164 21.64 -102.92 45.71
C LEU A 164 22.45 -101.61 45.79
N LEU A 165 23.73 -101.64 45.41
CA LEU A 165 24.57 -100.45 45.30
C LEU A 165 24.07 -99.49 44.21
N ILE A 166 23.67 -100.00 43.06
CA ILE A 166 23.05 -99.20 41.98
C ILE A 166 21.74 -98.55 42.46
N PHE A 167 20.93 -99.30 43.22
CA PHE A 167 19.67 -98.79 43.75
C PHE A 167 19.88 -97.70 44.81
N VAL A 168 20.81 -97.89 45.75
CA VAL A 168 21.11 -96.92 46.82
C VAL A 168 21.79 -95.65 46.29
N THR A 169 22.60 -95.76 45.24
CA THR A 169 23.25 -94.59 44.60
C THR A 169 22.29 -93.75 43.77
N GLY A 170 21.01 -94.14 43.66
CA GLY A 170 20.01 -93.42 42.88
C GLY A 170 20.21 -93.50 41.36
N GLN A 171 21.12 -94.36 40.89
CA GLN A 171 21.39 -94.56 39.46
C GLN A 171 20.51 -95.66 38.84
N SER A 172 19.31 -95.90 39.39
CA SER A 172 18.38 -96.91 38.86
C SER A 172 17.97 -96.64 37.41
N ASN A 173 17.79 -95.36 37.03
CA ASN A 173 17.45 -94.96 35.66
C ASN A 173 18.56 -95.28 34.65
N MET A 174 19.83 -95.24 35.08
CA MET A 174 21.00 -95.53 34.25
C MET A 174 20.92 -96.93 33.63
N PHE A 175 20.50 -97.93 34.41
CA PHE A 175 20.38 -99.31 33.96
C PHE A 175 19.01 -99.59 33.32
N ALA A 176 17.95 -98.90 33.73
CA ALA A 176 16.63 -99.00 33.10
C ALA A 176 16.67 -98.49 31.64
N ASP A 177 17.30 -97.33 31.40
CA ASP A 177 17.43 -96.77 30.06
C ASP A 177 18.36 -97.63 29.18
N SER A 178 19.45 -98.14 29.76
CA SER A 178 20.38 -99.04 29.06
C SER A 178 19.69 -100.37 28.69
N TYR A 179 18.84 -100.90 29.58
CA TYR A 179 18.00 -102.07 29.29
C TYR A 179 17.04 -101.79 28.14
N GLU A 180 16.32 -100.67 28.16
CA GLU A 180 15.38 -100.31 27.11
C GLU A 180 16.09 -100.18 25.75
N ARG A 181 17.29 -99.57 25.72
CA ARG A 181 18.08 -99.37 24.51
C ARG A 181 18.71 -100.66 23.97
N VAL A 182 19.10 -101.61 24.82
CA VAL A 182 19.62 -102.93 24.40
C VAL A 182 18.50 -103.82 23.88
N VAL A 183 17.32 -103.82 24.52
CA VAL A 183 16.17 -104.62 24.09
C VAL A 183 15.57 -104.05 22.80
N HIS A 184 15.39 -102.73 22.71
CA HIS A 184 14.95 -102.04 21.50
C HIS A 184 16.12 -101.65 20.60
N TYR A 185 17.01 -102.60 20.29
CA TYR A 185 18.20 -102.36 19.48
C TYR A 185 17.90 -101.80 18.07
N LYS A 186 16.66 -101.91 17.57
CA LYS A 186 16.22 -101.36 16.27
C LYS A 186 15.76 -99.89 16.33
N LYS A 187 15.57 -99.30 17.51
CA LYS A 187 15.10 -97.92 17.67
C LYS A 187 16.32 -96.97 17.76
N ALA A 188 16.33 -95.89 16.98
CA ALA A 188 17.41 -94.90 16.99
C ALA A 188 17.26 -93.98 18.21
N TYR A 189 18.19 -94.06 19.16
CA TYR A 189 18.25 -93.18 20.32
C TYR A 189 19.40 -92.18 20.13
N VAL A 190 19.11 -90.88 20.27
CA VAL A 190 20.04 -89.75 20.16
C VAL A 190 20.24 -89.14 21.56
N PRO A 191 21.44 -88.65 21.94
CA PRO A 191 21.70 -88.14 23.29
C PRO A 191 20.90 -86.86 23.59
N PRO A 192 20.48 -86.63 24.85
CA PRO A 192 19.81 -85.39 25.23
C PRO A 192 20.75 -84.20 25.00
N ALA A 193 20.26 -83.19 24.27
CA ALA A 193 21.02 -82.01 23.88
C ALA A 193 21.43 -81.16 25.11
N PRO A 194 22.66 -80.63 25.16
CA PRO A 194 23.19 -79.89 26.32
C PRO A 194 22.49 -78.56 26.65
N PHE A 195 21.72 -77.97 25.73
CA PHE A 195 20.90 -76.77 25.91
C PHE A 195 19.84 -76.67 24.79
N ALA A 196 18.79 -75.84 24.98
CA ALA A 196 17.76 -75.54 23.97
C ALA A 196 17.64 -74.03 23.72
N PHE A 197 17.35 -73.65 22.47
CA PHE A 197 17.09 -72.26 22.08
C PHE A 197 15.61 -71.91 22.32
N ASN A 198 15.34 -70.81 23.02
CA ASN A 198 14.00 -70.29 23.27
C ASN A 198 13.88 -68.86 22.70
N ILE A 199 12.93 -68.65 21.78
CA ILE A 199 12.68 -67.33 21.19
C ILE A 199 11.86 -66.49 22.16
N MET A 200 12.28 -65.25 22.41
CA MET A 200 11.63 -64.34 23.36
C MET A 200 10.63 -63.38 22.72
N ASN A 201 10.67 -63.21 21.39
CA ASN A 201 9.71 -62.39 20.66
C ASN A 201 8.32 -63.06 20.71
N GLY A 202 7.28 -62.29 21.08
CA GLY A 202 5.92 -62.81 21.24
C GLY A 202 5.24 -63.23 19.93
N GLU A 203 5.53 -62.53 18.83
CA GLU A 203 5.10 -62.88 17.48
C GLU A 203 6.29 -62.78 16.51
N LEU A 204 6.38 -63.72 15.56
CA LEU A 204 7.39 -63.72 14.50
C LEU A 204 6.86 -63.03 13.24
N LYS A 205 6.46 -61.76 13.40
CA LYS A 205 6.03 -60.89 12.30
C LYS A 205 6.98 -59.70 12.19
N ALA A 206 7.64 -59.58 11.05
CA ALA A 206 8.44 -58.42 10.69
C ALA A 206 7.65 -57.54 9.71
N ARG A 207 7.84 -56.24 9.79
CA ARG A 207 7.34 -55.31 8.78
C ARG A 207 8.32 -55.28 7.60
N ALA A 208 7.81 -55.21 6.38
CA ALA A 208 8.66 -55.18 5.20
C ALA A 208 9.63 -53.98 5.23
N ASN A 209 10.89 -54.23 4.84
CA ASN A 209 11.99 -53.25 4.80
C ASN A 209 12.45 -52.66 6.16
N GLU A 210 11.89 -53.08 7.29
CA GLU A 210 12.40 -52.72 8.62
C GLU A 210 13.36 -53.80 9.17
N PRO A 211 14.36 -53.42 9.98
CA PRO A 211 15.17 -54.39 10.68
C PRO A 211 14.36 -55.09 11.77
N PHE A 212 14.49 -56.42 11.86
CA PHE A 212 13.83 -57.19 12.92
C PHE A 212 14.87 -57.81 13.85
N THR A 213 14.89 -57.38 15.11
CA THR A 213 15.77 -57.94 16.14
C THR A 213 15.13 -59.17 16.78
N LEU A 214 15.68 -60.34 16.46
CA LEU A 214 15.31 -61.62 17.06
C LEU A 214 16.12 -61.84 18.35
N ARG A 215 15.41 -61.95 19.48
CA ARG A 215 15.96 -62.22 20.82
C ARG A 215 15.78 -63.68 21.18
N ILE A 216 16.86 -64.33 21.57
CA ILE A 216 16.90 -65.76 21.86
C ILE A 216 17.58 -65.97 23.22
N ASN A 217 16.99 -66.82 24.05
CA ASN A 217 17.55 -67.26 25.31
C ASN A 217 17.90 -68.75 25.23
N THR A 218 19.08 -69.16 25.72
CA THR A 218 19.48 -70.57 25.78
C THR A 218 19.26 -71.12 27.18
N VAL A 219 18.45 -72.18 27.30
CA VAL A 219 18.14 -72.84 28.57
C VAL A 219 18.87 -74.20 28.60
N GLY A 220 19.82 -74.38 29.52
CA GLY A 220 20.60 -75.61 29.66
C GLY A 220 21.81 -75.48 30.59
N ASN A 221 22.49 -76.59 30.86
CA ASN A 221 23.65 -76.66 31.78
C ASN A 221 24.97 -76.21 31.13
N VAL A 222 24.96 -75.95 29.82
CA VAL A 222 26.13 -75.50 29.03
C VAL A 222 25.71 -74.31 28.18
N LEU A 223 26.44 -73.19 28.29
CA LEU A 223 26.25 -72.03 27.43
C LEU A 223 27.02 -72.24 26.10
N PRO A 224 26.39 -72.08 24.92
CA PRO A 224 27.11 -72.12 23.65
C PRO A 224 28.09 -70.95 23.53
N GLU A 225 29.31 -71.22 23.06
CA GLU A 225 30.36 -70.19 22.91
C GLU A 225 30.08 -69.27 21.70
N SER A 226 29.49 -69.79 20.63
CA SER A 226 29.18 -69.05 19.39
C SER A 226 27.94 -69.61 18.69
N PRO A 227 26.72 -69.38 19.22
CA PRO A 227 25.51 -69.80 18.53
C PRO A 227 25.33 -68.99 17.23
N SER A 228 24.78 -69.63 16.22
CA SER A 228 24.60 -69.09 14.87
C SER A 228 23.20 -69.36 14.33
N ILE A 229 22.70 -68.45 13.51
CA ILE A 229 21.42 -68.56 12.79
C ILE A 229 21.68 -68.92 11.33
N HIS A 230 20.88 -69.82 10.79
CA HIS A 230 20.94 -70.24 9.39
C HIS A 230 19.64 -69.86 8.72
N TYR A 231 19.72 -69.11 7.63
CA TYR A 231 18.59 -68.78 6.77
C TYR A 231 19.08 -68.49 5.35
N ARG A 232 18.24 -68.77 4.35
CA ARG A 232 18.59 -68.63 2.91
C ARG A 232 19.92 -69.31 2.49
N GLY A 233 20.30 -70.40 3.16
CA GLY A 233 21.53 -71.14 2.87
C GLY A 233 22.84 -70.49 3.38
N GLN A 234 22.74 -69.43 4.19
CA GLN A 234 23.87 -68.73 4.79
C GLN A 234 23.82 -68.85 6.33
N THR A 235 24.98 -68.75 6.98
CA THR A 235 25.14 -68.86 8.44
C THR A 235 25.70 -67.57 9.00
N TYR A 236 25.06 -67.05 10.04
CA TYR A 236 25.46 -65.83 10.74
C TYR A 236 25.62 -66.08 12.24
N PHE A 237 26.62 -65.48 12.89
CA PHE A 237 26.78 -65.59 14.34
C PHE A 237 25.80 -64.66 15.07
N LEU A 238 25.25 -65.13 16.19
CA LEU A 238 24.39 -64.31 17.05
C LEU A 238 25.24 -63.39 17.94
N ASN A 239 24.78 -62.17 18.16
CA ASN A 239 25.40 -61.22 19.07
C ASN A 239 25.05 -61.56 20.53
N LYS A 240 26.06 -61.61 21.41
CA LYS A 240 25.86 -61.93 22.82
C LYS A 240 25.56 -60.66 23.63
N VAL A 241 24.36 -60.59 24.24
CA VAL A 241 23.93 -59.43 25.05
C VAL A 241 24.23 -59.66 26.53
N SER A 242 23.96 -60.87 27.05
CA SER A 242 24.25 -61.28 28.42
C SER A 242 24.42 -62.80 28.49
N PRO A 243 24.89 -63.40 29.61
CA PRO A 243 25.06 -64.85 29.70
C PRO A 243 23.74 -65.59 29.45
N GLY A 244 23.65 -66.28 28.31
CA GLY A 244 22.47 -67.05 27.89
C GLY A 244 21.52 -66.29 26.95
N LEU A 245 21.72 -64.98 26.76
CA LEU A 245 20.87 -64.13 25.91
C LEU A 245 21.63 -63.67 24.67
N PHE A 246 21.04 -63.94 23.50
CA PHE A 246 21.60 -63.66 22.20
C PHE A 246 20.60 -62.89 21.33
N GLU A 247 21.13 -62.04 20.46
CA GLU A 247 20.36 -61.23 19.52
C GLU A 247 20.89 -61.40 18.10
N TYR A 248 19.97 -61.39 17.13
CA TYR A 248 20.31 -61.27 15.73
C TYR A 248 19.35 -60.30 15.04
N GLU A 249 19.90 -59.38 14.27
CA GLU A 249 19.14 -58.39 13.54
C GLU A 249 19.06 -58.83 12.07
N PHE A 250 17.84 -59.05 11.59
CA PHE A 250 17.62 -59.22 10.16
C PHE A 250 17.58 -57.85 9.51
N GLU A 251 18.43 -57.60 8.52
CA GLU A 251 18.42 -56.35 7.76
C GLU A 251 17.29 -56.35 6.72
N ALA A 252 16.36 -55.40 6.84
CA ALA A 252 15.35 -55.00 5.85
C ALA A 252 14.75 -56.17 5.02
N LEU A 253 13.94 -57.02 5.67
CA LEU A 253 13.35 -58.19 5.02
C LEU A 253 12.23 -57.79 4.05
N LYS A 254 12.29 -58.29 2.81
CA LYS A 254 11.25 -58.07 1.77
C LYS A 254 10.22 -59.20 1.68
N GLU A 255 10.61 -60.40 2.06
CA GLU A 255 9.80 -61.61 1.95
C GLU A 255 10.02 -62.48 3.19
N SER A 256 9.02 -63.26 3.56
CA SER A 256 9.06 -64.18 4.71
C SER A 256 10.25 -65.15 4.63
N VAL A 257 10.96 -65.31 5.75
CA VAL A 257 12.20 -66.09 5.81
C VAL A 257 12.07 -67.26 6.77
N ASN A 258 12.46 -68.45 6.30
CA ASN A 258 12.64 -69.61 7.15
C ASN A 258 14.07 -69.62 7.73
N PHE A 259 14.17 -69.80 9.04
CA PHE A 259 15.45 -69.83 9.75
C PHE A 259 15.50 -70.94 10.80
N ASN A 260 16.71 -71.36 11.17
CA ASN A 260 16.96 -72.21 12.34
C ASN A 260 18.26 -71.80 13.03
N PHE A 261 18.51 -72.34 14.23
CA PHE A 261 19.70 -72.07 15.03
C PHE A 261 20.60 -73.29 15.11
N SER A 262 21.90 -73.06 15.14
CA SER A 262 22.87 -74.08 15.54
C SER A 262 23.88 -73.50 16.52
N GLY A 263 24.27 -74.32 17.50
CA GLY A 263 25.33 -74.01 18.44
C GLY A 263 25.98 -75.30 18.92
N ASN A 264 27.30 -75.37 18.85
CA ASN A 264 28.07 -76.60 19.08
C ASN A 264 27.52 -77.76 18.21
N GLU A 265 26.85 -78.75 18.82
CA GLU A 265 26.25 -79.91 18.15
C GLU A 265 24.70 -79.92 18.21
N VAL A 266 24.07 -78.84 18.69
CA VAL A 266 22.61 -78.72 18.85
C VAL A 266 22.03 -77.84 17.75
N THR A 267 21.05 -78.36 17.00
CA THR A 267 20.29 -77.61 16.00
C THR A 267 18.83 -77.46 16.44
N SER A 268 18.24 -76.28 16.31
CA SER A 268 16.82 -76.05 16.62
C SER A 268 15.89 -76.56 15.52
N GLY A 269 14.58 -76.52 15.77
CA GLY A 269 13.57 -76.62 14.72
C GLY A 269 13.62 -75.44 13.74
N ASN A 270 12.93 -75.57 12.62
CA ASN A 270 12.75 -74.49 11.65
C ASN A 270 11.63 -73.54 12.13
N TYR A 271 11.89 -72.25 12.06
CA TYR A 271 10.96 -71.16 12.35
C TYR A 271 10.75 -70.31 11.09
N THR A 272 9.62 -69.63 11.02
CA THR A 272 9.28 -68.73 9.90
C THR A 272 9.05 -67.34 10.46
N LEU A 273 9.77 -66.35 9.93
CA LEU A 273 9.53 -64.93 10.16
C LEU A 273 8.63 -64.44 9.02
N GLU A 274 7.37 -64.14 9.33
CA GLU A 274 6.39 -63.63 8.37
C GLU A 274 6.62 -62.14 8.13
N VAL A 275 6.72 -61.73 6.86
CA VAL A 275 6.86 -60.31 6.50
C VAL A 275 5.48 -59.78 6.11
N VAL A 276 5.02 -58.76 6.83
CA VAL A 276 3.76 -58.05 6.55
C VAL A 276 4.05 -56.87 5.63
N GLU A 277 3.26 -56.75 4.57
CA GLU A 277 3.32 -55.61 3.65
C GLU A 277 2.97 -54.30 4.39
N VAL A 278 3.86 -53.33 4.31
CA VAL A 278 3.64 -52.00 4.87
C VAL A 278 3.08 -51.07 3.79
N PRO A 279 2.15 -50.17 4.14
CA PRO A 279 1.66 -49.20 3.18
C PRO A 279 2.78 -48.21 2.84
N GLU A 280 3.03 -48.00 1.54
CA GLU A 280 4.14 -47.16 1.04
C GLU A 280 3.63 -46.17 -0.02
N MET A 281 4.06 -44.92 0.10
CA MET A 281 3.81 -43.87 -0.88
C MET A 281 4.85 -43.91 -2.01
N THR A 282 4.39 -44.08 -3.25
CA THR A 282 5.28 -44.20 -4.42
C THR A 282 5.46 -42.92 -5.21
N ASP A 283 4.43 -42.07 -5.25
CA ASP A 283 4.43 -40.82 -6.02
C ASP A 283 3.57 -39.79 -5.28
N PHE A 284 4.04 -38.55 -5.28
CA PHE A 284 3.37 -37.46 -4.58
C PHE A 284 3.45 -36.16 -5.37
N LYS A 285 2.28 -35.64 -5.76
CA LYS A 285 2.14 -34.41 -6.54
C LYS A 285 1.14 -33.47 -5.90
N MET A 286 1.49 -32.19 -5.86
CA MET A 286 0.56 -31.11 -5.53
C MET A 286 0.31 -30.29 -6.78
N HIS A 287 -0.96 -30.21 -7.19
CA HIS A 287 -1.39 -29.28 -8.22
C HIS A 287 -1.82 -27.99 -7.52
N LEU A 288 -1.07 -26.91 -7.75
CA LEU A 288 -1.31 -25.59 -7.19
C LEU A 288 -2.11 -24.77 -8.20
N ASN A 289 -3.39 -24.55 -7.92
CA ASN A 289 -4.24 -23.68 -8.72
C ASN A 289 -4.30 -22.30 -8.06
N PHE A 290 -3.60 -21.33 -8.66
CA PHE A 290 -3.46 -19.99 -8.11
C PHE A 290 -4.71 -19.14 -8.41
N PRO A 291 -5.10 -18.21 -7.53
CA PRO A 291 -6.24 -17.33 -7.81
C PRO A 291 -6.01 -16.46 -9.05
N ASP A 292 -7.04 -16.33 -9.90
CA ASP A 292 -6.98 -15.59 -11.18
C ASP A 292 -6.42 -14.16 -11.06
N TYR A 293 -6.71 -13.46 -9.96
CA TYR A 293 -6.27 -12.07 -9.75
C TYR A 293 -4.75 -11.93 -9.60
N THR A 294 -4.04 -13.01 -9.26
CA THR A 294 -2.58 -13.01 -9.09
C THR A 294 -1.82 -13.03 -10.42
N GLY A 295 -2.48 -13.47 -11.51
CA GLY A 295 -1.88 -13.63 -12.83
C GLY A 295 -0.75 -14.68 -12.89
N LEU A 296 -0.69 -15.59 -11.92
CA LEU A 296 0.26 -16.71 -11.89
C LEU A 296 -0.31 -17.91 -12.66
N GLU A 297 0.54 -18.64 -13.36
CA GLU A 297 0.15 -19.90 -14.02
C GLU A 297 0.18 -21.07 -13.03
N ASP A 298 -0.78 -21.99 -13.14
CA ASP A 298 -0.86 -23.18 -12.32
C ASP A 298 0.45 -23.97 -12.32
N GLU A 299 0.89 -24.39 -11.13
CA GLU A 299 2.16 -25.07 -10.92
C GLU A 299 1.94 -26.49 -10.39
N ILE A 300 2.80 -27.44 -10.81
CA ILE A 300 2.81 -28.80 -10.26
C ILE A 300 4.11 -28.99 -9.49
N VAL A 301 3.99 -29.27 -8.20
CA VAL A 301 5.11 -29.62 -7.32
C VAL A 301 5.17 -31.13 -7.20
N ASP A 302 6.28 -31.72 -7.63
CA ASP A 302 6.52 -33.17 -7.65
C ASP A 302 7.54 -33.57 -6.56
N GLY A 303 7.23 -34.60 -5.78
CA GLY A 303 8.12 -35.18 -4.78
C GLY A 303 8.33 -34.38 -3.48
N SER A 304 7.58 -33.29 -3.27
CA SER A 304 7.63 -32.47 -2.05
C SER A 304 6.23 -32.05 -1.62
N GLY A 305 5.95 -32.08 -0.32
CA GLY A 305 4.71 -31.54 0.27
C GLY A 305 4.84 -30.12 0.79
N ASN A 306 6.02 -29.53 0.65
CA ASN A 306 6.23 -28.14 1.04
C ASN A 306 6.06 -27.24 -0.18
N ALA A 307 5.25 -26.19 -0.04
CA ALA A 307 5.09 -25.14 -1.04
C ALA A 307 4.86 -23.77 -0.38
N THR A 308 5.22 -22.71 -1.08
CA THR A 308 4.87 -21.33 -0.68
C THR A 308 3.87 -20.81 -1.71
N VAL A 309 2.65 -20.50 -1.27
CA VAL A 309 1.54 -20.12 -2.16
C VAL A 309 0.89 -18.81 -1.72
N PRO A 310 0.31 -18.02 -2.64
CA PRO A 310 -0.59 -16.92 -2.30
C PRO A 310 -1.82 -17.40 -1.51
N GLU A 311 -2.38 -16.53 -0.68
CA GLU A 311 -3.65 -16.76 0.00
C GLU A 311 -4.79 -17.04 -1.00
N GLY A 312 -5.63 -18.03 -0.73
CA GLY A 312 -6.73 -18.45 -1.60
C GLY A 312 -6.35 -19.48 -2.67
N THR A 313 -5.09 -19.93 -2.72
CA THR A 313 -4.66 -21.00 -3.63
C THR A 313 -5.39 -22.31 -3.29
N SER A 314 -5.97 -22.94 -4.31
CA SER A 314 -6.56 -24.27 -4.18
C SER A 314 -5.52 -25.33 -4.50
N ILE A 315 -5.25 -26.22 -3.54
CA ILE A 315 -4.26 -27.28 -3.71
C ILE A 315 -5.00 -28.61 -3.82
N ASN A 316 -4.67 -29.36 -4.87
CA ASN A 316 -5.09 -30.74 -5.07
C ASN A 316 -3.86 -31.66 -4.85
N TRP A 317 -3.89 -32.42 -3.75
CA TRP A 317 -2.86 -33.42 -3.43
C TRP A 317 -3.22 -34.74 -4.10
N LYS A 318 -2.34 -35.24 -4.97
CA LYS A 318 -2.47 -36.56 -5.62
C LYS A 318 -1.34 -37.47 -5.18
N LEU A 319 -1.71 -38.64 -4.68
CA LEU A 319 -0.81 -39.64 -4.15
C LEU A 319 -1.01 -40.96 -4.89
N ASN A 320 0.07 -41.65 -5.25
CA ASN A 320 0.01 -43.07 -5.63
C ASN A 320 0.63 -43.90 -4.52
N THR A 321 -0.07 -44.95 -4.08
CA THR A 321 0.36 -45.77 -2.95
C THR A 321 0.32 -47.26 -3.28
N LEU A 322 1.13 -48.05 -2.59
CA LEU A 322 1.14 -49.51 -2.62
C LEU A 322 0.67 -50.06 -1.27
N ALA A 323 -0.02 -51.20 -1.31
CA ALA A 323 -0.52 -51.91 -0.13
C ALA A 323 -1.28 -51.01 0.89
N THR A 324 -1.96 -49.95 0.42
CA THR A 324 -2.61 -48.92 1.24
C THR A 324 -4.13 -48.91 1.03
N GLU A 325 -4.88 -48.89 2.13
CA GLU A 325 -6.35 -48.81 2.11
C GLU A 325 -6.88 -47.43 2.44
N GLU A 326 -6.17 -46.71 3.33
CA GLU A 326 -6.58 -45.44 3.88
C GLU A 326 -5.38 -44.50 3.97
N VAL A 327 -5.57 -43.24 3.58
CA VAL A 327 -4.59 -42.17 3.75
C VAL A 327 -5.24 -41.02 4.49
N SER A 328 -4.69 -40.68 5.64
CA SER A 328 -5.21 -39.61 6.49
C SER A 328 -4.41 -38.32 6.33
N PHE A 329 -5.12 -37.19 6.30
CA PHE A 329 -4.59 -35.83 6.25
C PHE A 329 -4.84 -35.17 7.59
N ARG A 330 -3.82 -35.08 8.44
CA ARG A 330 -3.93 -34.53 9.79
C ARG A 330 -3.41 -33.10 9.84
N THR A 331 -4.20 -32.20 10.41
CA THR A 331 -3.85 -30.80 10.63
C THR A 331 -4.20 -30.40 12.05
N GLY A 332 -3.19 -30.30 12.93
CA GLY A 332 -3.37 -29.93 14.34
C GLY A 332 -4.44 -30.78 15.05
N ASP A 333 -5.65 -30.22 15.14
CA ASP A 333 -6.80 -30.81 15.85
C ASP A 333 -7.78 -31.60 14.94
N THR A 334 -7.53 -31.65 13.62
CA THR A 334 -8.45 -32.24 12.63
C THR A 334 -7.79 -33.33 11.82
N ILE A 335 -8.53 -34.40 11.54
CA ILE A 335 -8.11 -35.50 10.65
C ILE A 335 -9.14 -35.60 9.54
N ASN A 336 -8.71 -35.37 8.30
CA ASN A 336 -9.48 -35.60 7.10
C ASN A 336 -8.95 -36.85 6.39
N GLN A 337 -9.73 -37.41 5.47
CA GLN A 337 -9.34 -38.60 4.71
C GLN A 337 -9.22 -38.26 3.23
N PHE A 338 -8.20 -38.79 2.57
CA PHE A 338 -8.11 -38.71 1.12
C PHE A 338 -9.20 -39.58 0.47
N GLN A 339 -9.73 -39.13 -0.66
CA GLN A 339 -10.64 -39.93 -1.46
C GLN A 339 -9.84 -40.92 -2.31
N LYS A 340 -10.23 -42.19 -2.28
CA LYS A 340 -9.55 -43.25 -3.04
C LYS A 340 -10.01 -43.25 -4.50
N GLU A 341 -9.06 -43.09 -5.42
CA GLU A 341 -9.27 -43.11 -6.86
C GLU A 341 -8.43 -44.24 -7.50
N GLY A 342 -8.96 -45.47 -7.48
CA GLY A 342 -8.23 -46.65 -7.95
C GLY A 342 -7.04 -47.02 -7.05
N ASN A 343 -5.81 -46.92 -7.60
CA ASN A 343 -4.55 -47.06 -6.84
C ASN A 343 -4.00 -45.71 -6.34
N GLY A 344 -4.70 -44.60 -6.63
CA GLY A 344 -4.35 -43.27 -6.17
C GLY A 344 -5.27 -42.75 -5.07
N PHE A 345 -4.86 -41.66 -4.43
CA PHE A 345 -5.60 -40.93 -3.42
C PHE A 345 -5.55 -39.44 -3.74
N ALA A 346 -6.70 -38.77 -3.65
CA ALA A 346 -6.83 -37.35 -3.93
C ALA A 346 -7.45 -36.60 -2.73
N PHE A 347 -6.97 -35.39 -2.47
CA PHE A 347 -7.55 -34.49 -1.49
C PHE A 347 -7.47 -33.06 -2.01
N ASP A 348 -8.52 -32.28 -1.78
CA ASP A 348 -8.66 -30.90 -2.24
C ASP A 348 -8.90 -29.99 -1.05
N LYS A 349 -8.15 -28.89 -0.97
CA LYS A 349 -8.36 -27.87 0.06
C LYS A 349 -7.85 -26.50 -0.41
N GLU A 350 -8.66 -25.50 -0.14
CA GLU A 350 -8.29 -24.09 -0.30
C GLU A 350 -7.46 -23.62 0.90
N ILE A 351 -6.34 -22.94 0.63
CA ILE A 351 -5.39 -22.52 1.65
C ILE A 351 -5.49 -21.00 1.89
N LEU A 352 -6.08 -20.64 3.04
CA LEU A 352 -6.19 -19.24 3.49
C LEU A 352 -5.11 -18.85 4.51
N LYS A 353 -4.54 -19.80 5.24
CA LYS A 353 -3.52 -19.57 6.27
C LYS A 353 -2.45 -20.64 6.18
N ALA A 354 -1.25 -20.29 6.65
CA ALA A 354 -0.13 -21.22 6.74
C ALA A 354 -0.59 -22.53 7.41
N LEU A 355 -0.31 -23.66 6.76
CA LEU A 355 -0.86 -24.95 7.13
C LEU A 355 0.29 -25.94 7.34
N ARG A 356 0.39 -26.45 8.56
CA ARG A 356 1.21 -27.63 8.86
C ARG A 356 0.31 -28.85 8.85
N TYR A 357 0.73 -29.88 8.11
CA TYR A 357 -0.05 -31.08 7.94
C TYR A 357 0.83 -32.32 7.90
N GLU A 358 0.26 -33.43 8.37
CA GLU A 358 0.88 -34.75 8.39
C GLU A 358 0.05 -35.66 7.50
N ILE A 359 0.68 -36.33 6.53
CA ILE A 359 0.05 -37.41 5.76
C ILE A 359 0.47 -38.74 6.39
N SER A 360 -0.50 -39.59 6.73
CA SER A 360 -0.23 -40.95 7.20
C SER A 360 -0.90 -42.01 6.33
N THR A 361 -0.15 -43.07 5.99
CA THR A 361 -0.68 -44.23 5.24
C THR A 361 -1.06 -45.36 6.19
N SER A 362 -2.15 -46.07 5.86
CA SER A 362 -2.68 -47.19 6.65
C SER A 362 -3.23 -48.31 5.78
N ASN A 363 -3.11 -49.55 6.27
CA ASN A 363 -3.78 -50.72 5.73
C ASN A 363 -4.41 -51.56 6.87
N LYS A 364 -4.84 -52.80 6.57
CA LYS A 364 -5.50 -53.67 7.57
C LYS A 364 -4.59 -54.08 8.73
N GLU A 365 -3.31 -54.27 8.46
CA GLU A 365 -2.34 -54.83 9.41
C GLU A 365 -1.51 -53.74 10.11
N VAL A 366 -1.31 -52.58 9.46
CA VAL A 366 -0.51 -51.47 9.96
C VAL A 366 -1.27 -50.15 9.81
N LYS A 367 -1.50 -49.49 10.94
CA LYS A 367 -2.14 -48.17 11.04
C LYS A 367 -1.08 -47.09 11.25
N ASN A 368 -1.20 -45.94 10.57
CA ASN A 368 -0.33 -44.77 10.69
C ASN A 368 1.17 -45.11 10.59
N TYR A 369 1.59 -45.72 9.48
CA TYR A 369 2.96 -46.21 9.31
C TYR A 369 3.91 -45.12 8.81
N GLU A 370 3.66 -44.62 7.60
CA GLU A 370 4.48 -43.59 6.97
C GLU A 370 3.87 -42.22 7.27
N ASN A 371 4.39 -41.54 8.31
CA ASN A 371 3.94 -40.21 8.70
C ASN A 371 4.91 -39.17 8.14
N LEU A 372 4.43 -38.36 7.19
CA LEU A 372 5.22 -37.32 6.52
C LEU A 372 4.70 -35.94 6.89
N ASP A 373 5.54 -35.17 7.58
CA ASP A 373 5.25 -33.80 8.00
C ASP A 373 5.60 -32.79 6.90
N TYR A 374 4.66 -31.92 6.59
CA TYR A 374 4.79 -30.89 5.57
C TYR A 374 4.22 -29.55 6.03
N GLU A 375 4.65 -28.48 5.36
CA GLU A 375 4.23 -27.10 5.62
C GLU A 375 3.92 -26.37 4.30
N ILE A 376 2.71 -25.84 4.20
CA ILE A 376 2.34 -24.84 3.20
C ILE A 376 2.50 -23.45 3.81
N ALA A 377 3.47 -22.69 3.34
CA ALA A 377 3.63 -21.29 3.69
C ALA A 377 2.68 -20.43 2.85
N VAL A 378 2.00 -19.46 3.49
CA VAL A 378 1.07 -18.56 2.81
C VAL A 378 1.62 -17.14 2.78
N VAL A 379 1.67 -16.56 1.58
CA VAL A 379 1.96 -15.14 1.38
C VAL A 379 0.63 -14.39 1.31
N LYS A 380 0.36 -13.54 2.30
CA LYS A 380 -0.83 -12.71 2.33
C LYS A 380 -0.71 -11.55 1.35
N ASP A 381 -1.85 -11.22 0.75
CA ASP A 381 -2.03 -10.09 -0.14
C ASP A 381 -1.96 -8.76 0.63
N GLN A 382 -1.12 -7.83 0.16
CA GLN A 382 -0.85 -6.56 0.85
C GLN A 382 -1.93 -5.50 0.56
N TYR A 383 -1.96 -4.42 1.33
CA TYR A 383 -2.78 -3.27 0.97
C TYR A 383 -2.10 -2.48 -0.14
N PRO A 384 -2.87 -1.85 -1.04
CA PRO A 384 -2.30 -0.98 -2.06
C PRO A 384 -1.64 0.23 -1.38
N GLU A 385 -0.57 0.72 -2.00
CA GLU A 385 0.17 1.89 -1.57
C GLU A 385 -0.16 3.08 -2.47
N LEU A 386 -0.43 4.24 -1.86
CA LEU A 386 -0.79 5.48 -2.55
C LEU A 386 0.10 6.61 -2.05
N GLU A 387 0.99 7.07 -2.93
CA GLU A 387 1.75 8.30 -2.74
C GLU A 387 1.08 9.42 -3.53
N LEU A 388 0.92 10.58 -2.92
CA LEU A 388 0.25 11.72 -3.55
C LEU A 388 1.05 13.00 -3.30
N GLU A 389 1.38 13.71 -4.37
CA GLU A 389 1.99 15.04 -4.32
C GLU A 389 0.96 16.10 -4.73
N GLN A 390 0.90 17.19 -3.96
CA GLN A 390 0.02 18.34 -4.21
C GLN A 390 0.83 19.57 -4.61
N LYS A 391 0.38 20.27 -5.65
CA LYS A 391 0.86 21.60 -6.03
C LYS A 391 -0.32 22.55 -6.17
N ILE A 392 -0.14 23.76 -5.65
CA ILE A 392 -1.09 24.86 -5.78
C ILE A 392 -0.36 25.94 -6.56
N ASP A 393 -1.00 26.45 -7.62
CA ASP A 393 -0.47 27.60 -8.35
C ASP A 393 -0.61 28.84 -7.46
N SER A 394 0.47 29.61 -7.30
CA SER A 394 0.44 30.87 -6.55
C SER A 394 -0.47 31.90 -7.23
N VAL A 395 -0.72 31.76 -8.53
CA VAL A 395 -1.58 32.64 -9.32
C VAL A 395 -3.01 32.13 -9.41
N ASP A 396 -3.22 30.82 -9.52
CA ASP A 396 -4.54 30.18 -9.55
C ASP A 396 -4.75 29.27 -8.32
N THR A 397 -5.29 29.86 -7.25
CA THR A 397 -5.64 29.12 -6.04
C THR A 397 -6.95 28.34 -6.16
N GLU A 398 -7.68 28.49 -7.27
CA GLU A 398 -8.95 27.79 -7.52
C GLU A 398 -8.76 26.40 -8.13
N THR A 399 -7.54 26.06 -8.55
CA THR A 399 -7.20 24.74 -9.08
C THR A 399 -6.06 24.14 -8.27
N GLN A 400 -6.31 22.97 -7.67
CA GLN A 400 -5.28 22.20 -6.96
C GLN A 400 -4.86 21.01 -7.83
N TYR A 401 -3.56 20.89 -8.09
CA TYR A 401 -3.00 19.83 -8.93
C TYR A 401 -2.46 18.69 -8.08
N PHE A 402 -2.75 17.46 -8.50
CA PHE A 402 -2.36 16.24 -7.82
C PHE A 402 -1.67 15.29 -8.78
N TYR A 403 -0.55 14.75 -8.33
CA TYR A 403 0.14 13.65 -8.97
C TYR A 403 0.17 12.45 -8.01
N GLY A 404 -0.47 11.37 -8.41
CA GLY A 404 -0.60 10.16 -7.60
C GLY A 404 0.13 8.99 -8.21
N LYS A 405 0.93 8.31 -7.39
CA LYS A 405 1.55 7.02 -7.70
C LYS A 405 0.86 5.96 -6.86
N VAL A 406 0.38 4.92 -7.53
CA VAL A 406 -0.28 3.79 -6.88
C VAL A 406 0.49 2.54 -7.21
N SER A 407 0.77 1.72 -6.21
CA SER A 407 1.44 0.43 -6.38
C SER A 407 0.80 -0.66 -5.54
N ASP A 408 0.86 -1.88 -6.06
CA ASP A 408 0.32 -3.08 -5.44
C ASP A 408 1.16 -4.31 -5.86
N ASP A 409 1.09 -5.41 -5.10
CA ASP A 409 1.85 -6.63 -5.39
C ASP A 409 1.26 -7.44 -6.56
N TYR A 410 -0.06 -7.45 -6.74
CA TYR A 410 -0.73 -8.18 -7.84
C TYR A 410 -1.40 -7.26 -8.86
N GLY A 411 -2.02 -6.15 -8.44
CA GLY A 411 -2.60 -5.20 -9.38
C GLY A 411 -3.63 -4.25 -8.80
N ILE A 412 -3.75 -3.08 -9.43
CA ILE A 412 -4.69 -2.04 -9.00
C ILE A 412 -6.00 -2.17 -9.78
N SER A 413 -7.14 -2.18 -9.08
CA SER A 413 -8.45 -2.28 -9.74
C SER A 413 -9.02 -0.93 -10.15
N GLY A 414 -8.71 0.14 -9.41
CA GLY A 414 -9.14 1.50 -9.72
C GLY A 414 -8.74 2.53 -8.68
N VAL A 415 -8.77 3.80 -9.08
CA VAL A 415 -8.65 4.96 -8.20
C VAL A 415 -9.93 5.79 -8.34
N GLN A 416 -10.42 6.34 -7.24
CA GLN A 416 -11.53 7.27 -7.24
C GLN A 416 -11.25 8.49 -6.37
N LEU A 417 -11.76 9.63 -6.79
CA LEU A 417 -11.93 10.82 -5.98
C LEU A 417 -13.25 10.70 -5.21
N VAL A 418 -13.20 10.92 -3.90
CA VAL A 418 -14.38 11.01 -3.04
C VAL A 418 -14.47 12.44 -2.53
N TYR A 419 -15.60 13.11 -2.71
CA TYR A 419 -15.79 14.50 -2.28
C TYR A 419 -17.19 14.75 -1.72
N TYR A 420 -17.32 15.64 -0.75
CA TYR A 420 -18.59 16.01 -0.10
C TYR A 420 -18.54 17.42 0.50
N PRO A 421 -19.68 18.12 0.64
CA PRO A 421 -19.73 19.40 1.34
C PRO A 421 -19.42 19.22 2.83
N THR A 422 -18.60 20.11 3.41
CA THR A 422 -18.20 20.03 4.83
C THR A 422 -19.39 20.05 5.79
N GLU A 423 -20.47 20.77 5.44
CA GLU A 423 -21.70 20.87 6.23
C GLU A 423 -22.55 19.58 6.24
N LYS A 424 -22.37 18.71 5.23
CA LYS A 424 -23.16 17.48 5.03
C LYS A 424 -22.25 16.35 4.60
N SER A 425 -21.53 15.77 5.56
CA SER A 425 -20.63 14.63 5.37
C SER A 425 -21.32 13.35 4.86
N GLU A 426 -22.65 13.30 4.86
CA GLU A 426 -23.45 12.18 4.36
C GLU A 426 -23.67 12.23 2.83
N ASP A 427 -23.54 13.40 2.18
CA ASP A 427 -23.73 13.56 0.73
C ASP A 427 -22.43 13.28 -0.04
N VAL A 428 -21.99 12.02 0.03
CA VAL A 428 -20.72 11.57 -0.55
C VAL A 428 -20.85 11.31 -2.04
N GLN A 429 -20.12 12.09 -2.84
CA GLN A 429 -19.99 11.93 -4.28
C GLN A 429 -18.67 11.22 -4.63
N ARG A 430 -18.67 10.40 -5.69
CA ARG A 430 -17.50 9.62 -6.11
C ARG A 430 -17.27 9.75 -7.61
N ARG A 431 -16.02 10.02 -8.02
CA ARG A 431 -15.60 10.11 -9.43
C ARG A 431 -14.44 9.15 -9.68
N SER A 432 -14.58 8.24 -10.64
CA SER A 432 -13.50 7.32 -11.01
C SER A 432 -12.43 8.05 -11.84
N ILE A 433 -11.17 7.76 -11.55
CA ILE A 433 -10.00 8.30 -12.26
C ILE A 433 -9.44 7.19 -13.16
N PRO A 434 -9.25 7.44 -14.47
CA PRO A 434 -8.76 6.43 -15.39
C PRO A 434 -7.27 6.13 -15.11
N ILE A 435 -6.96 4.86 -14.86
CA ILE A 435 -5.60 4.35 -14.62
C ILE A 435 -5.36 3.02 -15.34
N SER A 436 -4.10 2.66 -15.56
CA SER A 436 -3.73 1.32 -16.02
C SER A 436 -3.93 0.27 -14.92
N LYS A 437 -4.61 -0.84 -15.22
CA LYS A 437 -4.82 -1.97 -14.29
C LYS A 437 -3.57 -2.86 -14.20
N ALA A 438 -2.47 -2.30 -13.74
CA ALA A 438 -1.20 -2.98 -13.53
C ALA A 438 -0.81 -2.94 -12.05
N ALA A 439 0.28 -3.62 -11.69
CA ALA A 439 0.89 -3.56 -10.35
C ALA A 439 1.38 -2.15 -9.98
N TYR A 440 1.57 -1.29 -10.98
CA TYR A 440 1.95 0.10 -10.80
C TYR A 440 1.13 0.97 -11.75
N ALA A 441 0.62 2.10 -11.27
CA ALA A 441 -0.09 3.08 -12.07
C ALA A 441 0.16 4.49 -11.55
N GLU A 442 0.15 5.44 -12.47
CA GLU A 442 0.25 6.87 -12.15
C GLU A 442 -1.01 7.58 -12.64
N PHE A 443 -1.41 8.64 -11.95
CA PHE A 443 -2.48 9.51 -12.41
C PHE A 443 -2.16 10.98 -12.10
N LEU A 444 -2.68 11.85 -12.97
CA LEU A 444 -2.71 13.29 -12.76
C LEU A 444 -4.17 13.72 -12.64
N PHE A 445 -4.45 14.56 -11.64
CA PHE A 445 -5.78 15.08 -11.42
C PHE A 445 -5.72 16.56 -11.03
N ALA A 446 -6.66 17.35 -11.53
CA ALA A 446 -6.86 18.73 -11.10
C ALA A 446 -8.22 18.79 -10.39
N PHE A 447 -8.29 19.38 -9.20
CA PHE A 447 -9.53 19.61 -8.48
C PHE A 447 -9.86 21.11 -8.50
N PRO A 448 -11.09 21.55 -8.86
CA PRO A 448 -12.28 20.75 -9.14
C PRO A 448 -12.43 20.26 -10.60
N ASP A 449 -11.55 20.65 -11.53
CA ASP A 449 -11.63 20.30 -12.97
C ASP A 449 -13.05 20.58 -13.54
N THR A 450 -13.77 19.58 -14.08
CA THR A 450 -15.13 19.74 -14.61
C THR A 450 -16.24 19.49 -13.59
N LEU A 451 -15.95 19.45 -12.28
CA LEU A 451 -16.96 19.23 -11.25
C LEU A 451 -17.80 20.49 -11.01
N ASN A 452 -19.13 20.35 -11.14
CA ASN A 452 -20.07 21.43 -10.80
C ASN A 452 -20.28 21.50 -9.28
N LEU A 453 -19.38 22.19 -8.59
CA LEU A 453 -19.49 22.50 -7.16
C LEU A 453 -20.38 23.73 -6.92
N GLN A 454 -21.16 23.71 -5.84
CA GLN A 454 -21.99 24.86 -5.44
C GLN A 454 -21.08 26.00 -4.93
N LYS A 455 -21.30 27.22 -5.44
CA LYS A 455 -20.59 28.42 -4.98
C LYS A 455 -20.93 28.73 -3.52
N GLY A 456 -19.97 29.26 -2.78
CA GLY A 456 -20.06 29.60 -1.34
C GLY A 456 -19.87 28.43 -0.39
N LYS A 457 -19.68 27.19 -0.89
CA LYS A 457 -19.55 25.99 -0.05
C LYS A 457 -18.11 25.48 0.03
N SER A 458 -17.78 24.96 1.21
CA SER A 458 -16.55 24.21 1.45
C SER A 458 -16.77 22.72 1.20
N TYR A 459 -15.79 22.09 0.57
CA TYR A 459 -15.77 20.67 0.23
C TYR A 459 -14.53 20.02 0.84
N GLU A 460 -14.73 18.84 1.40
CA GLU A 460 -13.66 17.91 1.76
C GLU A 460 -13.57 16.84 0.69
N TYR A 461 -12.35 16.44 0.35
CA TYR A 461 -12.14 15.37 -0.62
C TYR A 461 -10.85 14.58 -0.37
N TYR A 462 -10.82 13.35 -0.85
CA TYR A 462 -9.65 12.48 -0.77
C TYR A 462 -9.64 11.51 -1.95
N PHE A 463 -8.46 10.96 -2.23
CA PHE A 463 -8.26 9.93 -3.23
C PHE A 463 -8.26 8.55 -2.55
N GLN A 464 -8.95 7.60 -3.16
CA GLN A 464 -9.02 6.23 -2.68
C GLN A 464 -8.59 5.28 -3.79
N ALA A 465 -7.58 4.46 -3.52
CA ALA A 465 -7.09 3.42 -4.41
C ALA A 465 -7.57 2.05 -3.94
N PHE A 466 -7.87 1.16 -4.88
CA PHE A 466 -8.34 -0.20 -4.62
C PHE A 466 -7.39 -1.22 -5.26
N ASP A 467 -7.06 -2.28 -4.52
CA ASP A 467 -6.38 -3.46 -5.05
C ASP A 467 -7.32 -4.32 -5.91
N ASN A 468 -6.81 -5.42 -6.44
CA ASN A 468 -7.56 -6.42 -7.19
C ASN A 468 -7.87 -7.69 -6.37
N ASP A 469 -7.75 -7.67 -5.04
CA ASP A 469 -8.00 -8.81 -4.15
C ASP A 469 -9.47 -9.28 -4.27
N ALA A 470 -9.66 -10.47 -4.83
CA ALA A 470 -10.96 -11.11 -4.98
C ALA A 470 -11.34 -11.97 -3.76
N VAL A 471 -10.37 -12.38 -2.95
CA VAL A 471 -10.54 -13.35 -1.85
C VAL A 471 -11.04 -12.67 -0.58
N ASN A 472 -10.48 -11.50 -0.23
CA ASN A 472 -10.85 -10.78 1.01
C ASN A 472 -11.83 -9.59 0.79
N ASN A 473 -12.39 -9.45 -0.40
CA ASN A 473 -12.93 -8.21 -0.96
C ASN A 473 -11.84 -7.14 -1.14
N ARG A 474 -11.98 -6.34 -2.21
CA ARG A 474 -11.00 -5.33 -2.59
C ARG A 474 -10.63 -4.43 -1.41
N LYS A 475 -9.39 -4.45 -0.97
CA LYS A 475 -8.92 -3.55 0.07
C LYS A 475 -8.64 -2.20 -0.56
N SER A 476 -8.60 -1.18 0.29
CA SER A 476 -8.43 0.19 -0.17
C SER A 476 -7.59 1.01 0.78
N VAL A 477 -6.80 1.92 0.22
CA VAL A 477 -6.07 2.96 0.95
C VAL A 477 -6.63 4.34 0.59
N LYS A 478 -6.60 5.26 1.54
CA LYS A 478 -7.06 6.65 1.36
C LYS A 478 -5.89 7.61 1.51
N SER A 479 -5.87 8.68 0.72
CA SER A 479 -4.97 9.81 0.92
C SER A 479 -5.34 10.62 2.17
N SER A 480 -4.54 11.62 2.50
CA SER A 480 -4.98 12.72 3.36
C SER A 480 -6.26 13.39 2.81
N VAL A 481 -7.05 13.97 3.71
CA VAL A 481 -8.23 14.77 3.35
C VAL A 481 -7.76 16.17 2.96
N PHE A 482 -8.21 16.62 1.79
CA PHE A 482 -7.96 17.95 1.25
C PHE A 482 -9.21 18.81 1.37
N TYR A 483 -9.00 20.12 1.45
CA TYR A 483 -10.04 21.12 1.64
C TYR A 483 -10.09 22.06 0.45
N PHE A 484 -11.29 22.33 -0.05
CA PHE A 484 -11.51 23.27 -1.13
C PHE A 484 -12.79 24.07 -0.91
N ARG A 485 -12.69 25.41 -0.90
CA ARG A 485 -13.85 26.29 -0.85
C ARG A 485 -14.13 26.82 -2.26
N ARG A 486 -15.31 26.51 -2.78
CA ARG A 486 -15.76 27.09 -4.06
C ARG A 486 -16.26 28.51 -3.80
N LYS A 487 -15.40 29.51 -4.01
CA LYS A 487 -15.70 30.92 -3.73
C LYS A 487 -16.88 31.45 -4.56
N THR A 488 -17.67 32.37 -3.99
CA THR A 488 -18.68 33.17 -4.72
C THR A 488 -18.01 34.26 -5.56
N GLU A 489 -18.75 34.90 -6.47
CA GLU A 489 -18.20 36.05 -7.21
C GLU A 489 -17.87 37.22 -6.29
N ASP A 490 -18.63 37.41 -5.21
CA ASP A 490 -18.40 38.47 -4.23
C ASP A 490 -17.14 38.18 -3.40
N GLU A 491 -16.95 36.93 -2.94
CA GLU A 491 -15.72 36.49 -2.26
C GLU A 491 -14.48 36.63 -3.16
N LYS A 492 -14.60 36.34 -4.46
CA LYS A 492 -13.50 36.53 -5.43
C LYS A 492 -13.13 38.00 -5.59
N LYS A 493 -14.12 38.90 -5.66
CA LYS A 493 -13.87 40.34 -5.74
C LYS A 493 -13.19 40.84 -4.46
N GLU A 494 -13.64 40.39 -3.30
CA GLU A 494 -13.05 40.74 -2.01
C GLU A 494 -11.61 40.26 -1.89
N GLU A 495 -11.31 39.02 -2.29
CA GLU A 495 -9.94 38.50 -2.31
C GLU A 495 -9.04 39.29 -3.25
N ARG A 496 -9.54 39.69 -4.44
CA ARG A 496 -8.78 40.56 -5.35
C ARG A 496 -8.50 41.91 -4.73
N LEU A 497 -9.48 42.54 -4.08
CA LEU A 497 -9.29 43.80 -3.36
C LEU A 497 -8.25 43.64 -2.24
N ASN A 498 -8.28 42.54 -1.49
CA ASN A 498 -7.28 42.25 -0.47
C ASN A 498 -5.88 42.04 -1.06
N GLN A 499 -5.77 41.29 -2.17
CA GLN A 499 -4.50 41.13 -2.90
C GLN A 499 -3.98 42.47 -3.44
N GLN A 500 -4.85 43.32 -3.98
CA GLN A 500 -4.51 44.68 -4.39
C GLN A 500 -3.99 45.50 -3.19
N SER A 501 -4.70 45.47 -2.05
CA SER A 501 -4.31 46.17 -0.81
C SER A 501 -2.94 45.74 -0.30
N ASP A 502 -2.67 44.43 -0.29
CA ASP A 502 -1.38 43.89 0.15
C ASP A 502 -0.25 44.23 -0.83
N ALA A 503 -0.52 44.20 -2.14
CA ALA A 503 0.42 44.65 -3.15
C ALA A 503 0.72 46.15 -3.01
N ILE A 504 -0.30 46.99 -2.79
CA ILE A 504 -0.17 48.43 -2.53
C ILE A 504 0.73 48.66 -1.31
N LYS A 505 0.49 47.98 -0.18
CA LYS A 505 1.34 48.08 1.03
C LYS A 505 2.78 47.63 0.74
N GLY A 506 2.96 46.56 -0.04
CA GLY A 506 4.27 46.07 -0.45
C GLY A 506 5.05 47.09 -1.29
N LEU A 507 4.37 47.73 -2.25
CA LEU A 507 4.93 48.79 -3.09
C LEU A 507 5.23 50.07 -2.29
N ASP A 508 4.36 50.47 -1.36
CA ASP A 508 4.55 51.62 -0.46
C ASP A 508 5.81 51.46 0.40
N ASN A 509 5.98 50.29 1.04
CA ASN A 509 7.20 49.94 1.76
C ASN A 509 8.45 49.87 0.86
N SER A 510 8.27 49.49 -0.41
CA SER A 510 9.37 49.43 -1.38
C SER A 510 9.79 50.82 -1.83
N LEU A 511 8.85 51.76 -1.95
CA LEU A 511 9.10 53.16 -2.26
C LEU A 511 9.90 53.85 -1.14
N GLU A 512 9.52 53.65 0.14
CA GLU A 512 10.27 54.19 1.29
C GLU A 512 11.73 53.69 1.30
N LYS A 513 11.95 52.41 0.97
CA LYS A 513 13.31 51.85 0.85
C LYS A 513 14.08 52.40 -0.35
N LEU A 514 13.41 52.79 -1.44
CA LEU A 514 14.06 53.40 -2.62
C LEU A 514 14.59 54.79 -2.25
N GLN A 515 13.82 55.56 -1.49
CA GLN A 515 14.23 56.87 -0.97
C GLN A 515 15.50 56.76 -0.13
N PHE A 516 15.58 55.82 0.81
CA PHE A 516 16.80 55.57 1.58
C PHE A 516 17.98 55.14 0.70
N SER A 517 17.72 54.31 -0.32
CA SER A 517 18.75 53.83 -1.24
C SER A 517 19.31 54.96 -2.10
N ARG A 518 18.50 55.97 -2.45
CA ARG A 518 18.96 57.17 -3.16
C ARG A 518 19.98 57.96 -2.35
N GLU A 519 19.71 58.22 -1.07
CA GLU A 519 20.66 58.93 -0.19
C GLU A 519 21.98 58.18 -0.06
N GLU A 520 21.93 56.85 0.05
CA GLU A 520 23.14 56.02 0.12
C GLU A 520 23.92 56.03 -1.20
N LEU A 521 23.24 56.03 -2.36
CA LEU A 521 23.86 56.13 -3.67
C LEU A 521 24.56 57.48 -3.87
N GLU A 522 23.96 58.58 -3.40
CA GLU A 522 24.60 59.90 -3.41
C GLU A 522 25.87 59.92 -2.56
N GLU A 523 25.86 59.29 -1.39
CA GLU A 523 27.04 59.15 -0.55
C GLU A 523 28.14 58.34 -1.24
N ILE A 524 27.78 57.22 -1.89
CA ILE A 524 28.71 56.38 -2.66
C ILE A 524 29.28 57.16 -3.86
N SER A 525 28.45 57.90 -4.60
CA SER A 525 28.87 58.74 -5.71
C SER A 525 29.83 59.84 -5.25
N ARG A 526 29.55 60.48 -4.10
CA ARG A 526 30.43 61.48 -3.50
C ARG A 526 31.77 60.87 -3.05
N LEU A 527 31.77 59.69 -2.45
CA LEU A 527 32.99 58.98 -2.04
C LEU A 527 33.86 58.62 -3.25
N GLN A 528 33.24 58.17 -4.35
CA GLN A 528 33.92 57.90 -5.61
C GLN A 528 34.54 59.17 -6.20
N LYS A 529 33.83 60.32 -6.20
CA LYS A 529 34.37 61.60 -6.67
C LYS A 529 35.52 62.15 -5.83
N GLN A 530 35.59 61.79 -4.54
CA GLN A 530 36.62 62.28 -3.61
C GLN A 530 37.89 61.42 -3.59
N LYS A 531 37.79 60.12 -3.91
CA LYS A 531 38.88 59.15 -3.78
C LYS A 531 39.24 58.55 -5.14
N LYS A 532 40.52 58.61 -5.51
CA LYS A 532 41.04 57.96 -6.73
C LYS A 532 40.85 56.43 -6.75
N GLU A 533 40.86 55.79 -5.58
CA GLU A 533 40.59 54.35 -5.46
C GLU A 533 39.71 54.07 -4.23
N LEU A 534 38.71 53.21 -4.42
CA LEU A 534 37.86 52.72 -3.33
C LEU A 534 38.62 51.70 -2.49
N ASN A 535 38.68 51.93 -1.17
CA ASN A 535 39.27 50.96 -0.24
C ASN A 535 38.33 49.75 -0.01
N TYR A 536 38.79 48.71 0.69
CA TYR A 536 37.99 47.50 0.93
C TYR A 536 36.63 47.81 1.58
N SER A 537 36.59 48.76 2.53
CA SER A 537 35.34 49.17 3.18
C SER A 537 34.40 49.89 2.22
N ASP A 538 34.91 50.75 1.35
CA ASP A 538 34.13 51.47 0.34
C ASP A 538 33.57 50.49 -0.71
N ARG A 539 34.37 49.51 -1.16
CA ARG A 539 33.93 48.46 -2.08
C ARG A 539 32.87 47.57 -1.45
N LYS A 540 33.03 47.20 -0.17
CA LYS A 540 32.03 46.41 0.55
C LYS A 540 30.74 47.19 0.75
N LYS A 541 30.80 48.51 0.95
CA LYS A 541 29.62 49.38 1.01
C LYS A 541 28.87 49.39 -0.33
N LEU A 542 29.57 49.56 -1.45
CA LEU A 542 28.99 49.45 -2.80
C LEU A 542 28.40 48.07 -3.07
N GLU A 543 29.10 46.98 -2.76
CA GLU A 543 28.60 45.62 -2.95
C GLU A 543 27.31 45.38 -2.14
N ASN A 544 27.30 45.76 -0.86
CA ASN A 544 26.13 45.62 -0.01
C ASN A 544 24.95 46.46 -0.53
N PHE A 545 25.21 47.65 -1.07
CA PHE A 545 24.20 48.48 -1.71
C PHE A 545 23.62 47.81 -2.95
N LEU A 546 24.47 47.29 -3.86
CA LEU A 546 24.03 46.58 -5.07
C LEU A 546 23.21 45.32 -4.74
N ASP A 547 23.64 44.53 -3.74
CA ASP A 547 22.90 43.34 -3.31
C ASP A 547 21.54 43.69 -2.68
N ARG A 548 21.45 44.80 -1.92
CA ARG A 548 20.17 45.30 -1.40
C ARG A 548 19.26 45.80 -2.51
N GLN A 549 19.80 46.58 -3.45
CA GLN A 549 19.05 47.09 -4.60
C GLN A 549 18.50 45.95 -5.45
N LYS A 550 19.30 44.89 -5.70
CA LYS A 550 18.84 43.71 -6.44
C LYS A 550 17.68 43.00 -5.74
N LYS A 551 17.76 42.80 -4.42
CA LYS A 551 16.65 42.22 -3.63
C LYS A 551 15.40 43.09 -3.69
N GLN A 552 15.58 44.41 -3.67
CA GLN A 552 14.48 45.36 -3.77
C GLN A 552 13.80 45.30 -5.14
N ASN A 553 14.57 45.23 -6.24
CA ASN A 553 14.04 45.06 -7.59
C ASN A 553 13.21 43.77 -7.71
N ALA A 554 13.69 42.66 -7.15
CA ALA A 554 12.97 41.40 -7.14
C ALA A 554 11.63 41.48 -6.37
N MET A 555 11.62 42.09 -5.19
CA MET A 555 10.38 42.31 -4.43
C MET A 555 9.40 43.23 -5.18
N MET A 556 9.90 44.31 -5.80
CA MET A 556 9.06 45.20 -6.60
C MET A 556 8.45 44.48 -7.81
N LYS A 557 9.22 43.60 -8.47
CA LYS A 557 8.71 42.78 -9.59
C LYS A 557 7.59 41.84 -9.13
N GLU A 558 7.75 41.21 -7.97
CA GLU A 558 6.71 40.36 -7.38
C GLU A 558 5.43 41.14 -7.06
N TYR A 559 5.56 42.30 -6.41
CA TYR A 559 4.39 43.14 -6.10
C TYR A 559 3.71 43.69 -7.35
N ALA A 560 4.46 44.10 -8.38
CA ALA A 560 3.91 44.52 -9.67
C ALA A 560 3.15 43.39 -10.37
N GLU A 561 3.71 42.19 -10.42
CA GLU A 561 3.05 41.00 -10.99
C GLU A 561 1.77 40.64 -10.24
N ASN A 562 1.80 40.66 -8.90
CA ASN A 562 0.61 40.40 -8.08
C ASN A 562 -0.47 41.46 -8.30
N LEU A 563 -0.07 42.72 -8.39
CA LEU A 563 -1.00 43.81 -8.68
C LEU A 563 -1.62 43.66 -10.08
N LYS A 564 -0.81 43.42 -11.11
CA LYS A 564 -1.26 43.17 -12.49
C LYS A 564 -2.25 42.01 -12.59
N LYS A 565 -2.03 40.93 -11.84
CA LYS A 565 -2.95 39.78 -11.77
C LYS A 565 -4.26 40.15 -11.08
N SER A 566 -4.18 40.89 -9.97
CA SER A 566 -5.38 41.33 -9.24
C SER A 566 -6.25 42.33 -10.02
N LEU A 567 -5.66 43.09 -10.95
CA LEU A 567 -6.38 43.95 -11.90
C LEU A 567 -7.07 43.13 -13.02
N ASN A 568 -6.46 42.02 -13.45
CA ASN A 568 -6.96 41.13 -14.50
C ASN A 568 -8.10 40.20 -14.03
N GLY A 569 -9.33 40.72 -13.94
CA GLY A 569 -10.55 39.95 -13.69
C GLY A 569 -11.57 39.95 -14.84
N ASP A 570 -12.26 38.82 -15.03
CA ASP A 570 -13.37 38.57 -15.99
C ASP A 570 -14.66 39.38 -15.65
N SER A 571 -14.57 40.70 -15.55
CA SER A 571 -15.74 41.57 -15.59
C SER A 571 -15.86 42.16 -17.00
N PRO A 572 -16.50 41.47 -17.96
CA PRO A 572 -16.68 41.96 -19.33
C PRO A 572 -17.52 43.24 -19.45
N ARG A 573 -18.01 43.82 -18.35
CA ARG A 573 -18.93 44.96 -18.35
C ARG A 573 -18.31 46.33 -18.10
N GLU A 574 -17.04 46.43 -17.69
CA GLU A 574 -16.41 47.74 -17.41
C GLU A 574 -15.00 47.81 -18.03
N LYS A 575 -14.92 48.23 -19.30
CA LYS A 575 -13.66 48.74 -19.87
C LYS A 575 -13.29 50.04 -19.15
N ASN A 576 -12.64 49.94 -18.01
CA ASN A 576 -12.10 51.08 -17.30
C ASN A 576 -10.76 51.49 -17.93
N LYS A 577 -10.71 52.65 -18.59
CA LYS A 577 -9.49 53.19 -19.21
C LYS A 577 -8.33 53.35 -18.20
N LEU A 578 -8.63 53.59 -16.92
CA LEU A 578 -7.62 53.67 -15.86
C LEU A 578 -6.93 52.32 -15.63
N LYS A 579 -7.68 51.21 -15.68
CA LYS A 579 -7.13 49.85 -15.53
C LYS A 579 -6.17 49.51 -16.67
N GLU A 580 -6.56 49.76 -17.92
CA GLU A 580 -5.69 49.50 -19.10
C GLU A 580 -4.37 50.30 -18.99
N GLN A 581 -4.46 51.56 -18.55
CA GLN A 581 -3.27 52.40 -18.33
C GLN A 581 -2.39 51.91 -17.17
N LEU A 582 -2.98 51.39 -16.09
CA LEU A 582 -2.23 50.77 -14.99
C LEU A 582 -1.53 49.49 -15.43
N GLU A 583 -2.19 48.64 -16.23
CA GLU A 583 -1.60 47.41 -16.78
C GLU A 583 -0.42 47.70 -17.71
N GLU A 584 -0.56 48.69 -18.61
CA GLU A 584 0.52 49.12 -19.49
C GLU A 584 1.72 49.65 -18.70
N ARG A 585 1.47 50.45 -17.64
CA ARG A 585 2.52 50.94 -16.74
C ARG A 585 3.21 49.83 -15.98
N LEU A 586 2.46 48.86 -15.47
CA LEU A 586 3.02 47.71 -14.76
C LEU A 586 3.93 46.89 -15.68
N LYS A 587 3.52 46.69 -16.93
CA LYS A 587 4.34 46.00 -17.94
C LYS A 587 5.61 46.78 -18.27
N ASN A 588 5.50 48.06 -18.58
CA ASN A 588 6.68 48.90 -18.88
C ASN A 588 7.68 48.92 -17.71
N ARG A 589 7.15 48.85 -16.48
CA ARG A 589 7.97 48.79 -15.27
C ARG A 589 8.67 47.43 -15.10
N GLU A 590 8.02 46.32 -15.40
CA GLU A 590 8.66 45.00 -15.42
C GLU A 590 9.87 44.99 -16.36
N ASP A 591 9.71 45.52 -17.57
CA ASP A 591 10.79 45.62 -18.57
C ASP A 591 11.96 46.48 -18.06
N LYS A 592 11.67 47.64 -17.46
CA LYS A 592 12.70 48.54 -16.90
C LYS A 592 13.40 47.99 -15.66
N LEU A 593 12.74 47.13 -14.87
CA LEU A 593 13.39 46.47 -13.75
C LEU A 593 14.45 45.47 -14.24
N GLU A 594 14.19 44.79 -15.36
CA GLU A 594 15.14 43.87 -16.00
C GLU A 594 16.37 44.62 -16.54
N GLU A 595 16.17 45.75 -17.23
CA GLU A 595 17.29 46.62 -17.64
C GLU A 595 18.14 47.12 -16.45
N ASN A 596 17.50 47.38 -15.30
CA ASN A 596 18.21 47.80 -14.10
C ASN A 596 19.02 46.65 -13.49
N GLU A 597 18.53 45.39 -13.56
CA GLU A 597 19.28 44.22 -13.09
C GLU A 597 20.60 44.05 -13.86
N ASP A 598 20.57 44.25 -15.18
CA ASP A 598 21.77 44.22 -16.02
C ASP A 598 22.78 45.31 -15.62
N LEU A 599 22.30 46.53 -15.37
CA LEU A 599 23.14 47.65 -14.92
C LEU A 599 23.79 47.37 -13.55
N LEU A 600 23.06 46.75 -12.62
CA LEU A 600 23.61 46.36 -11.31
C LEU A 600 24.71 45.30 -11.45
N GLU A 601 24.56 44.36 -12.38
CA GLU A 601 25.57 43.33 -12.64
C GLU A 601 26.83 43.90 -13.30
N GLU A 602 26.68 44.87 -14.21
CA GLU A 602 27.80 45.63 -14.76
C GLU A 602 28.53 46.41 -13.66
N LEU A 603 27.81 47.13 -12.80
CA LEU A 603 28.39 47.87 -11.68
C LEU A 603 29.18 46.98 -10.72
N ARG A 604 28.71 45.75 -10.47
CA ARG A 604 29.45 44.75 -9.68
C ARG A 604 30.79 44.41 -10.34
N LYS A 605 30.79 44.15 -11.65
CA LYS A 605 32.00 43.84 -12.43
C LYS A 605 33.01 45.00 -12.41
N TYR A 606 32.55 46.25 -12.49
CA TYR A 606 33.43 47.43 -12.49
C TYR A 606 33.89 47.86 -11.09
N GLY A 607 33.08 47.66 -10.06
CA GLY A 607 33.47 47.86 -8.66
C GLY A 607 34.65 46.97 -8.23
N GLU A 608 34.81 45.80 -8.85
CA GLU A 608 35.95 44.91 -8.65
C GLU A 608 37.19 45.31 -9.48
N LYS A 609 37.01 45.92 -10.67
CA LYS A 609 38.05 46.11 -11.69
C LYS A 609 38.87 47.41 -11.65
N ILE A 610 38.68 48.29 -10.66
CA ILE A 610 39.47 49.55 -10.50
C ILE A 610 39.42 50.45 -11.77
N ASN A 611 38.27 50.55 -12.45
CA ASN A 611 38.08 51.56 -13.50
C ASN A 611 37.25 52.73 -12.95
N GLU A 612 37.93 53.80 -12.51
CA GLU A 612 37.32 54.95 -11.82
C GLU A 612 36.33 55.72 -12.69
N GLU A 613 36.63 55.89 -13.99
CA GLU A 613 35.83 56.71 -14.91
C GLU A 613 34.55 55.98 -15.35
N GLU A 614 34.65 54.71 -15.73
CA GLU A 614 33.50 53.88 -16.09
C GLU A 614 32.58 53.60 -14.87
N LEU A 615 33.15 53.41 -13.68
CA LEU A 615 32.36 53.25 -12.45
C LEU A 615 31.57 54.52 -12.12
N GLY A 616 32.19 55.70 -12.25
CA GLY A 616 31.53 56.98 -12.05
C GLY A 616 30.35 57.18 -13.02
N GLU A 617 30.55 56.93 -14.31
CA GLU A 617 29.50 57.05 -15.33
C GLU A 617 28.32 56.09 -15.05
N LYS A 618 28.60 54.84 -14.69
CA LYS A 618 27.56 53.83 -14.40
C LYS A 618 26.81 54.14 -13.10
N LEU A 619 27.48 54.70 -12.08
CA LEU A 619 26.82 55.17 -10.85
C LEU A 619 25.91 56.38 -11.13
N GLU A 620 26.32 57.28 -12.03
CA GLU A 620 25.47 58.39 -12.46
C GLU A 620 24.26 57.90 -13.27
N LYS A 621 24.44 56.90 -14.15
CA LYS A 621 23.33 56.23 -14.85
C LYS A 621 22.37 55.56 -13.86
N LEU A 622 22.90 54.84 -12.86
CA LEU A 622 22.07 54.22 -11.82
C LEU A 622 21.32 55.28 -11.00
N SER A 623 21.93 56.43 -10.70
CA SER A 623 21.27 57.52 -9.97
C SER A 623 20.08 58.07 -10.75
N ARG A 624 20.25 58.32 -12.05
CA ARG A 624 19.15 58.75 -12.94
C ARG A 624 18.05 57.68 -13.03
N ASN A 625 18.43 56.41 -13.18
CA ASN A 625 17.48 55.30 -13.21
C ASN A 625 16.70 55.16 -11.88
N ASN A 626 17.37 55.29 -10.74
CA ASN A 626 16.73 55.23 -9.42
C ASN A 626 15.75 56.39 -9.20
N GLN A 627 16.10 57.61 -9.61
CA GLN A 627 15.18 58.76 -9.57
C GLN A 627 13.93 58.53 -10.42
N ASN A 628 14.12 58.04 -11.65
CA ASN A 628 13.01 57.64 -12.53
C ASN A 628 12.15 56.53 -11.92
N GLN A 629 12.77 55.53 -11.30
CA GLN A 629 12.08 54.41 -10.66
C GLN A 629 11.30 54.83 -9.43
N GLU A 630 11.82 55.77 -8.64
CA GLU A 630 11.13 56.38 -7.49
C GLU A 630 9.89 57.14 -7.95
N LYS A 631 10.05 58.13 -8.84
CA LYS A 631 8.95 58.97 -9.35
C LYS A 631 7.85 58.14 -10.04
N SER A 632 8.22 57.16 -10.87
CA SER A 632 7.25 56.28 -11.55
C SER A 632 6.55 55.31 -10.60
N LEU A 633 7.23 54.81 -9.56
CA LEU A 633 6.62 53.92 -8.57
C LEU A 633 5.61 54.67 -7.71
N GLU A 634 5.96 55.86 -7.23
CA GLU A 634 5.05 56.69 -6.45
C GLU A 634 3.81 57.04 -7.28
N GLN A 635 3.98 57.38 -8.56
CA GLN A 635 2.88 57.61 -9.47
C GLN A 635 1.98 56.37 -9.65
N LEU A 636 2.59 55.21 -9.93
CA LEU A 636 1.86 53.96 -10.06
C LEU A 636 1.10 53.64 -8.77
N LEU A 637 1.75 53.83 -7.62
CA LEU A 637 1.20 53.56 -6.30
C LEU A 637 0.00 54.47 -6.01
N GLU A 638 0.10 55.78 -6.23
CA GLU A 638 -1.00 56.72 -6.00
C GLU A 638 -2.18 56.45 -6.95
N LEU A 639 -1.93 56.20 -8.23
CA LEU A 639 -2.98 55.82 -9.18
C LEU A 639 -3.64 54.49 -8.81
N THR A 640 -2.88 53.54 -8.29
CA THR A 640 -3.40 52.24 -7.84
C THR A 640 -4.21 52.38 -6.55
N LYS A 641 -3.74 53.16 -5.56
CA LYS A 641 -4.51 53.48 -4.35
C LYS A 641 -5.83 54.13 -4.71
N LYS A 642 -5.82 55.09 -5.65
CA LYS A 642 -7.03 55.75 -6.16
C LYS A 642 -7.97 54.74 -6.83
N TYR A 643 -7.46 53.90 -7.73
CA TYR A 643 -8.24 52.85 -8.38
C TYR A 643 -8.87 51.89 -7.36
N TYR A 644 -8.12 51.48 -6.34
CA TYR A 644 -8.60 50.62 -5.26
C TYR A 644 -9.74 51.29 -4.47
N VAL A 645 -9.61 52.59 -4.13
CA VAL A 645 -10.69 53.36 -3.47
C VAL A 645 -11.94 53.43 -4.37
N GLU A 646 -11.77 53.71 -5.67
CA GLU A 646 -12.88 53.73 -6.63
C GLU A 646 -13.56 52.35 -6.76
N GLU A 647 -12.79 51.25 -6.83
CA GLU A 647 -13.32 49.89 -6.94
C GLU A 647 -14.04 49.46 -5.65
N LYS A 648 -13.46 49.79 -4.48
CA LYS A 648 -14.07 49.51 -3.17
C LYS A 648 -15.36 50.32 -2.98
N ALA A 649 -15.39 51.60 -3.36
CA ALA A 649 -16.61 52.41 -3.34
C ALA A 649 -17.70 51.84 -4.26
N ALA A 650 -17.34 51.44 -5.49
CA ALA A 650 -18.27 50.82 -6.43
C ALA A 650 -18.76 49.43 -5.95
N LYS A 651 -17.93 48.67 -5.24
CA LYS A 651 -18.35 47.43 -4.56
C LYS A 651 -19.37 47.72 -3.47
N ILE A 652 -19.07 48.63 -2.55
CA ILE A 652 -19.96 49.02 -1.44
C ILE A 652 -21.30 49.54 -1.98
N SER A 653 -21.28 50.36 -3.03
CA SER A 653 -22.50 50.85 -3.69
C SER A 653 -23.38 49.70 -4.22
N ARG A 654 -22.78 48.64 -4.78
CA ARG A 654 -23.51 47.43 -5.22
C ARG A 654 -23.99 46.57 -4.05
N ASP A 655 -23.18 46.44 -3.00
CA ASP A 655 -23.53 45.70 -1.79
C ASP A 655 -24.74 46.36 -1.09
N LEU A 656 -24.77 47.70 -1.02
CA LEU A 656 -25.91 48.48 -0.55
C LEU A 656 -27.17 48.26 -1.41
N GLU A 657 -27.02 48.26 -2.74
CA GLU A 657 -28.14 48.04 -3.67
C GLU A 657 -28.70 46.61 -3.56
N LYS A 658 -27.82 45.62 -3.41
CA LYS A 658 -28.19 44.21 -3.18
C LYS A 658 -28.92 44.05 -1.85
N LEU A 659 -28.37 44.60 -0.77
CA LEU A 659 -28.98 44.56 0.56
C LEU A 659 -30.33 45.28 0.57
N ALA A 660 -30.46 46.41 -0.14
CA ALA A 660 -31.73 47.11 -0.30
C ALA A 660 -32.80 46.23 -0.95
N LEU A 661 -32.45 45.48 -1.99
CA LEU A 661 -33.36 44.55 -2.66
C LEU A 661 -33.74 43.35 -1.77
N GLU A 662 -32.81 42.84 -0.99
CA GLU A 662 -33.08 41.76 -0.02
C GLU A 662 -33.99 42.25 1.13
N GLN A 663 -33.75 43.47 1.60
CA GLN A 663 -34.58 44.15 2.59
C GLN A 663 -36.01 44.39 2.10
N GLU A 664 -36.18 44.72 0.81
CA GLU A 664 -37.48 44.88 0.16
C GLU A 664 -38.19 43.53 -0.03
N LYS A 665 -37.48 42.49 -0.48
CA LYS A 665 -38.02 41.13 -0.60
C LYS A 665 -38.50 40.59 0.74
N LEU A 666 -37.74 40.79 1.83
CA LEU A 666 -38.15 40.37 3.17
C LEU A 666 -39.41 41.12 3.62
N ALA A 667 -39.60 42.37 3.22
CA ALA A 667 -40.82 43.12 3.51
C ALA A 667 -42.06 42.56 2.77
N GLU A 668 -41.88 41.94 1.61
CA GLU A 668 -42.98 41.39 0.79
C GLU A 668 -43.35 39.95 1.16
N ASP A 669 -42.38 39.14 1.62
CA ASP A 669 -42.60 37.74 1.99
C ASP A 669 -43.09 37.57 3.43
N ASP A 670 -44.40 37.37 3.62
CA ASP A 670 -45.02 37.21 4.95
C ASP A 670 -44.58 35.97 5.73
N GLU A 671 -44.11 34.91 5.07
CA GLU A 671 -43.66 33.66 5.70
C GLU A 671 -42.21 33.77 6.15
N ALA A 672 -41.34 34.35 5.32
CA ALA A 672 -39.93 34.54 5.62
C ALA A 672 -39.66 35.73 6.58
N ASN A 673 -40.56 36.71 6.66
CA ASN A 673 -40.38 37.91 7.47
C ASN A 673 -40.51 37.64 8.98
N ASN A 674 -39.37 37.33 9.59
CA ASN A 674 -39.20 37.08 11.02
C ASN A 674 -37.96 37.83 11.56
N LYS A 675 -37.84 37.88 12.89
CA LYS A 675 -36.77 38.62 13.56
C LYS A 675 -35.38 38.11 13.17
N ASP A 676 -35.16 36.80 13.13
CA ASP A 676 -33.85 36.21 12.84
C ASP A 676 -33.37 36.58 11.42
N ALA A 677 -34.28 36.56 10.45
CA ALA A 677 -33.98 36.99 9.07
C ALA A 677 -33.68 38.49 8.99
N GLN A 678 -34.39 39.34 9.74
CA GLN A 678 -34.09 40.77 9.80
C GLN A 678 -32.75 41.05 10.49
N ASP A 679 -32.46 40.36 11.60
CA ASP A 679 -31.21 40.52 12.34
C ASP A 679 -30.01 40.12 11.46
N SER A 680 -30.15 39.11 10.58
CA SER A 680 -29.15 38.78 9.55
C SER A 680 -28.88 39.96 8.60
N LEU A 681 -29.91 40.64 8.10
CA LEU A 681 -29.74 41.82 7.22
C LEU A 681 -29.14 43.02 7.98
N ASN A 682 -29.37 43.12 9.29
CA ASN A 682 -28.73 44.13 10.14
C ASN A 682 -27.24 43.84 10.31
N GLU A 683 -26.86 42.57 10.48
CA GLU A 683 -25.45 42.15 10.52
C GLU A 683 -24.75 42.46 9.20
N GLU A 684 -25.35 42.11 8.05
CA GLU A 684 -24.82 42.45 6.72
C GLU A 684 -24.66 43.97 6.52
N PHE A 685 -25.61 44.78 6.98
CA PHE A 685 -25.46 46.24 6.92
C PHE A 685 -24.32 46.74 7.81
N ASN A 686 -24.13 46.17 8.99
CA ASN A 686 -23.02 46.55 9.87
C ASN A 686 -21.66 46.20 9.22
N GLU A 687 -21.56 45.09 8.49
CA GLU A 687 -20.36 44.80 7.69
C GLU A 687 -20.13 45.85 6.60
N ILE A 688 -21.18 46.29 5.90
CA ILE A 688 -21.09 47.39 4.92
C ILE A 688 -20.61 48.69 5.58
N ARG A 689 -21.06 49.00 6.80
CA ARG A 689 -20.60 50.17 7.56
C ARG A 689 -19.12 50.10 7.93
N GLU A 690 -18.62 48.94 8.35
CA GLU A 690 -17.18 48.76 8.58
C GLU A 690 -16.40 48.91 7.27
N ASN A 691 -16.90 48.36 6.15
CA ASN A 691 -16.30 48.56 4.83
C ASN A 691 -16.29 50.04 4.38
N LEU A 692 -17.33 50.82 4.71
CA LEU A 692 -17.39 52.27 4.47
C LEU A 692 -16.36 53.03 5.31
N LYS A 693 -16.17 52.68 6.59
CA LYS A 693 -15.11 53.27 7.42
C LYS A 693 -13.73 52.97 6.87
N GLU A 694 -13.48 51.72 6.48
CA GLU A 694 -12.21 51.34 5.85
C GLU A 694 -11.99 52.08 4.53
N LEU A 695 -13.04 52.24 3.71
CA LEU A 695 -12.98 53.04 2.49
C LEU A 695 -12.55 54.48 2.79
N GLU A 696 -13.12 55.12 3.82
CA GLU A 696 -12.74 56.47 4.26
C GLU A 696 -11.31 56.54 4.77
N GLU A 697 -10.85 55.53 5.52
CA GLU A 697 -9.46 55.46 5.99
C GLU A 697 -8.47 55.35 4.82
N GLU A 698 -8.75 54.51 3.83
CA GLU A 698 -7.89 54.35 2.64
C GLU A 698 -7.94 55.59 1.74
N ASN A 699 -9.11 56.21 1.59
CA ASN A 699 -9.26 57.47 0.88
C ASN A 699 -8.48 58.63 1.53
N ARG A 700 -8.35 58.65 2.86
CA ARG A 700 -7.52 59.63 3.59
C ARG A 700 -6.02 59.42 3.40
N LYS A 701 -5.58 58.22 3.01
CA LYS A 701 -4.16 57.94 2.71
C LYS A 701 -3.75 58.42 1.31
N LEU A 702 -4.70 58.75 0.44
CA LEU A 702 -4.42 59.37 -0.86
C LEU A 702 -3.81 60.76 -0.64
N GLN A 703 -2.86 61.15 -1.50
CA GLN A 703 -2.32 62.52 -1.44
C GLN A 703 -3.39 63.59 -1.65
N LYS A 704 -4.40 63.30 -2.49
CA LYS A 704 -5.60 64.12 -2.68
C LYS A 704 -6.83 63.23 -2.49
N PRO A 705 -7.43 63.20 -1.28
CA PRO A 705 -8.64 62.43 -1.02
C PRO A 705 -9.78 62.82 -1.98
N THR A 706 -10.57 61.83 -2.37
CA THR A 706 -11.73 61.98 -3.25
C THR A 706 -13.03 61.91 -2.46
N GLU A 707 -14.10 62.53 -2.94
CA GLU A 707 -15.41 62.33 -2.30
C GLU A 707 -15.97 60.96 -2.74
N THR A 708 -16.16 60.07 -1.76
CA THR A 708 -16.61 58.68 -1.98
C THR A 708 -18.14 58.55 -2.04
N GLY A 709 -18.87 59.62 -1.66
CA GLY A 709 -20.31 59.63 -1.50
C GLY A 709 -20.81 58.95 -0.21
N SER A 710 -19.90 58.58 0.71
CA SER A 710 -20.25 58.13 2.05
C SER A 710 -21.05 59.18 2.82
N ASP A 711 -21.92 58.74 3.72
CA ASP A 711 -22.77 59.63 4.52
C ASP A 711 -23.09 58.97 5.86
N GLU A 712 -22.32 59.32 6.89
CA GLU A 712 -22.50 58.78 8.25
C GLU A 712 -23.92 59.02 8.80
N GLN A 713 -24.60 60.10 8.38
CA GLN A 713 -25.99 60.36 8.80
C GLN A 713 -26.96 59.38 8.14
N ALA A 714 -26.83 59.19 6.82
CA ALA A 714 -27.62 58.20 6.10
C ALA A 714 -27.38 56.78 6.64
N GLU A 715 -26.13 56.42 6.96
CA GLU A 715 -25.79 55.13 7.56
C GLU A 715 -26.47 54.90 8.91
N GLU A 716 -26.42 55.89 9.82
CA GLU A 716 -27.09 55.77 11.11
C GLU A 716 -28.61 55.76 11.00
N GLU A 717 -29.17 56.44 10.00
CA GLU A 717 -30.59 56.39 9.72
C GLU A 717 -31.04 55.02 9.19
N ILE A 718 -30.27 54.41 8.28
CA ILE A 718 -30.55 53.05 7.79
C ILE A 718 -30.51 52.06 8.95
N LYS A 719 -29.46 52.11 9.77
CA LYS A 719 -29.33 51.25 10.96
C LYS A 719 -30.52 51.39 11.90
N LYS A 720 -30.94 52.63 12.20
CA LYS A 720 -32.10 52.87 13.08
C LYS A 720 -33.39 52.30 12.50
N GLU A 721 -33.62 52.42 11.20
CA GLU A 721 -34.82 51.83 10.57
C GLU A 721 -34.78 50.29 10.61
N GLN A 722 -33.61 49.70 10.38
CA GLN A 722 -33.36 48.26 10.52
C GLN A 722 -33.58 47.73 11.95
N GLU A 723 -33.04 48.41 12.97
CA GLU A 723 -33.24 48.05 14.39
C GLU A 723 -34.72 48.17 14.79
N LYS A 724 -35.42 49.22 14.34
CA LYS A 724 -36.87 49.36 14.56
C LYS A 724 -37.66 48.24 13.86
N ALA A 725 -37.22 47.76 12.71
CA ALA A 725 -37.84 46.62 12.05
C ALA A 725 -37.72 45.36 12.91
N SER A 726 -36.54 45.05 13.44
CA SER A 726 -36.32 43.94 14.37
C SER A 726 -37.18 44.05 15.63
N GLU A 727 -37.23 45.23 16.26
CA GLU A 727 -38.10 45.46 17.43
C GLU A 727 -39.59 45.28 17.11
N SER A 728 -40.03 45.71 15.93
CA SER A 728 -41.43 45.58 15.50
C SER A 728 -41.78 44.12 15.24
N LEU A 729 -40.86 43.34 14.67
CA LEU A 729 -41.02 41.89 14.50
C LEU A 729 -41.06 41.14 15.84
N GLU A 730 -40.25 41.55 16.81
CA GLU A 730 -40.29 41.03 18.18
C GLU A 730 -41.64 41.31 18.86
N LYS A 731 -42.19 42.51 18.66
CA LYS A 731 -43.53 42.92 19.14
C LYS A 731 -44.68 42.37 18.29
N GLN A 732 -44.41 41.51 17.29
CA GLN A 732 -45.37 40.95 16.34
C GLN A 732 -46.13 41.99 15.48
N GLN A 733 -45.59 43.20 15.35
CA GLN A 733 -46.15 44.29 14.53
C GLN A 733 -45.62 44.22 13.09
N LYS A 734 -46.05 43.21 12.33
CA LYS A 734 -45.58 42.98 10.95
C LYS A 734 -45.77 44.17 10.01
N SER A 735 -46.87 44.92 10.14
CA SER A 735 -47.11 46.10 9.29
C SER A 735 -46.09 47.23 9.53
N ASP A 736 -45.71 47.47 10.79
CA ASP A 736 -44.72 48.50 11.15
C ASP A 736 -43.31 48.04 10.76
N ALA A 737 -43.02 46.73 10.93
CA ALA A 737 -41.78 46.13 10.44
C ALA A 737 -41.62 46.33 8.93
N LYS A 738 -42.62 45.96 8.12
CA LYS A 738 -42.59 46.15 6.65
C LYS A 738 -42.33 47.60 6.25
N LYS A 739 -42.93 48.56 6.96
CA LYS A 739 -42.70 49.99 6.69
C LYS A 739 -41.24 50.38 6.96
N ASN A 740 -40.68 49.98 8.10
CA ASN A 740 -39.29 50.28 8.45
C ASN A 740 -38.31 49.57 7.51
N GLN A 741 -38.59 48.33 7.09
CA GLN A 741 -37.80 47.58 6.10
C GLN A 741 -37.78 48.31 4.74
N LYS A 742 -38.94 48.80 4.26
CA LYS A 742 -39.01 49.60 3.03
C LYS A 742 -38.27 50.93 3.13
N ASN A 743 -38.42 51.65 4.24
CA ASN A 743 -37.66 52.88 4.49
C ASN A 743 -36.13 52.62 4.48
N ALA A 744 -35.67 51.53 5.11
CA ALA A 744 -34.27 51.15 5.11
C ALA A 744 -33.78 50.84 3.68
N SER A 745 -34.57 50.09 2.90
CA SER A 745 -34.28 49.79 1.49
C SER A 745 -34.16 51.07 0.64
N GLU A 746 -35.11 51.99 0.74
CA GLU A 746 -35.09 53.27 0.00
C GLU A 746 -33.83 54.09 0.32
N LYS A 747 -33.47 54.20 1.61
CA LYS A 747 -32.26 54.91 2.04
C LYS A 747 -30.96 54.24 1.58
N MET A 748 -30.91 52.91 1.57
CA MET A 748 -29.76 52.18 1.01
C MET A 748 -29.62 52.43 -0.50
N LYS A 749 -30.72 52.47 -1.26
CA LYS A 749 -30.72 52.83 -2.69
C LYS A 749 -30.28 54.29 -2.92
N GLU A 750 -30.73 55.21 -2.07
CA GLU A 750 -30.32 56.62 -2.11
C GLU A 750 -28.82 56.76 -1.85
N LEU A 751 -28.29 56.12 -0.80
CA LEU A 751 -26.87 56.12 -0.47
C LEU A 751 -26.03 55.51 -1.61
N SER A 752 -26.46 54.36 -2.14
CA SER A 752 -25.83 53.72 -3.30
C SER A 752 -25.78 54.65 -4.52
N SER A 753 -26.88 55.35 -4.81
CA SER A 753 -26.98 56.29 -5.93
C SER A 753 -26.11 57.53 -5.72
N LYS A 754 -26.07 58.06 -4.49
CA LYS A 754 -25.20 59.17 -4.10
C LYS A 754 -23.73 58.82 -4.33
N MET A 755 -23.30 57.61 -3.96
CA MET A 755 -21.94 57.13 -4.24
C MET A 755 -21.63 57.08 -5.74
N LYS A 756 -22.53 56.52 -6.56
CA LYS A 756 -22.36 56.47 -8.03
C LYS A 756 -22.29 57.87 -8.65
N GLN A 757 -23.16 58.78 -8.21
CA GLN A 757 -23.20 60.15 -8.72
C GLN A 757 -21.93 60.93 -8.36
N GLN A 758 -21.47 60.79 -7.11
CA GLN A 758 -20.26 61.48 -6.64
C GLN A 758 -19.01 61.04 -7.42
N GLN A 759 -18.88 59.74 -7.70
CA GLN A 759 -17.79 59.19 -8.49
C GLN A 759 -17.76 59.80 -9.92
N GLN A 760 -18.93 59.98 -10.55
CA GLN A 760 -19.03 60.59 -11.87
C GLN A 760 -18.70 62.08 -11.88
N MET A 761 -19.20 62.84 -10.88
CA MET A 761 -18.91 64.28 -10.76
C MET A 761 -17.43 64.54 -10.50
N SER A 762 -16.82 63.77 -9.59
CA SER A 762 -15.41 63.90 -9.23
C SER A 762 -14.48 63.68 -10.43
N ALA A 763 -14.78 62.71 -11.29
CA ALA A 763 -13.99 62.45 -12.49
C ALA A 763 -14.03 63.62 -13.50
N GLY A 764 -15.20 64.26 -13.67
CA GLY A 764 -15.37 65.40 -14.56
C GLY A 764 -14.67 66.67 -14.07
N GLU A 765 -14.85 67.01 -12.78
CA GLU A 765 -14.19 68.16 -12.16
C GLU A 765 -12.66 68.01 -12.17
N GLN A 766 -12.17 66.80 -11.86
CA GLN A 766 -10.73 66.54 -11.89
C GLN A 766 -10.16 66.71 -13.31
N LEU A 767 -10.84 66.20 -14.34
CA LEU A 767 -10.39 66.34 -15.72
C LEU A 767 -10.27 67.82 -16.12
N GLN A 768 -11.21 68.65 -15.69
CA GLN A 768 -11.19 70.09 -15.96
C GLN A 768 -10.09 70.82 -15.21
N GLU A 769 -9.91 70.52 -13.92
CA GLU A 769 -8.83 71.06 -13.09
C GLU A 769 -7.45 70.69 -13.68
N ASP A 770 -7.29 69.43 -14.05
CA ASP A 770 -6.05 68.87 -14.60
C ASP A 770 -5.69 69.53 -15.94
N ALA A 771 -6.65 69.75 -16.83
CA ALA A 771 -6.41 70.44 -18.09
C ALA A 771 -5.96 71.90 -17.89
N VAL A 772 -6.57 72.62 -16.94
CA VAL A 772 -6.17 74.00 -16.62
C VAL A 772 -4.76 74.05 -16.03
N MET A 773 -4.43 73.10 -15.14
CA MET A 773 -3.10 73.00 -14.55
C MET A 773 -2.05 72.64 -15.61
N LEU A 774 -2.34 71.65 -16.46
CA LEU A 774 -1.48 71.21 -17.55
C LEU A 774 -1.15 72.35 -18.53
N ARG A 775 -2.14 73.18 -18.86
CA ARG A 775 -1.94 74.37 -19.71
C ARG A 775 -0.95 75.36 -19.07
N LYS A 776 -1.08 75.64 -17.78
CA LYS A 776 -0.15 76.53 -17.05
C LYS A 776 1.27 75.95 -16.97
N ILE A 777 1.38 74.64 -16.76
CA ILE A 777 2.67 73.93 -16.74
C ILE A 777 3.33 74.03 -18.11
N LEU A 778 2.57 73.79 -19.18
CA LEU A 778 3.05 73.92 -20.56
C LEU A 778 3.55 75.34 -20.85
N ASP A 779 2.80 76.38 -20.46
CA ASP A 779 3.21 77.78 -20.63
C ASP A 779 4.55 78.06 -19.92
N ASN A 780 4.69 77.62 -18.66
CA ASN A 780 5.92 77.79 -17.89
C ASN A 780 7.10 77.01 -18.46
N LEU A 781 6.86 75.78 -18.96
CA LEU A 781 7.88 74.95 -19.59
C LEU A 781 8.41 75.58 -20.88
N VAL A 782 7.52 76.20 -21.67
CA VAL A 782 7.90 76.93 -22.89
C VAL A 782 8.77 78.14 -22.56
N ILE A 783 8.40 78.91 -21.53
CA ILE A 783 9.22 80.04 -21.05
C ILE A 783 10.61 79.54 -20.60
N PHE A 784 10.65 78.48 -19.80
CA PHE A 784 11.89 77.84 -19.36
C PHE A 784 12.78 77.42 -20.54
N SER A 785 12.19 76.78 -21.57
CA SER A 785 12.94 76.32 -22.75
C SER A 785 13.62 77.49 -23.47
N PHE A 786 12.91 78.61 -23.67
CA PHE A 786 13.48 79.82 -24.27
C PHE A 786 14.57 80.45 -23.41
N GLU A 787 14.38 80.54 -22.08
CA GLU A 787 15.42 81.06 -21.18
C GLU A 787 16.70 80.21 -21.21
N GLN A 788 16.55 78.88 -21.30
CA GLN A 788 17.68 77.96 -21.39
C GLN A 788 18.39 78.04 -22.74
N GLU A 789 17.65 78.17 -23.85
CA GLU A 789 18.22 78.33 -25.19
C GLU A 789 19.00 79.64 -25.32
N GLU A 790 18.45 80.75 -24.80
CA GLU A 790 19.16 82.03 -24.74
C GLU A 790 20.46 81.91 -23.92
N LEU A 791 20.42 81.20 -22.78
CA LEU A 791 21.61 80.98 -21.97
C LEU A 791 22.64 80.09 -22.66
N LEU A 792 22.20 79.04 -23.38
CA LEU A 792 23.05 78.18 -24.19
C LEU A 792 23.80 79.00 -25.25
N ASP A 793 23.10 79.84 -25.99
CA ASP A 793 23.69 80.68 -27.03
C ASP A 793 24.66 81.71 -26.45
N ASN A 794 24.32 82.31 -25.31
CA ASN A 794 25.23 83.15 -24.53
C ASN A 794 26.53 82.42 -24.17
N PHE A 795 26.48 81.17 -23.69
CA PHE A 795 27.69 80.39 -23.40
C PHE A 795 28.46 79.92 -24.65
N LYS A 796 27.80 79.77 -25.81
CA LYS A 796 28.49 79.49 -27.08
C LYS A 796 29.32 80.71 -27.53
N GLU A 797 28.80 81.91 -27.34
CA GLU A 797 29.47 83.16 -27.68
C GLU A 797 30.50 83.58 -26.61
N MET A 798 30.26 83.27 -25.34
CA MET A 798 31.16 83.57 -24.22
C MET A 798 32.29 82.53 -24.10
N GLY A 799 33.54 82.96 -24.32
CA GLY A 799 34.72 82.16 -23.97
C GLY A 799 34.94 82.01 -22.46
N ARG A 800 35.78 81.05 -22.06
CA ARG A 800 36.11 80.73 -20.64
C ARG A 800 36.61 81.93 -19.82
N ASP A 801 37.23 82.91 -20.47
CA ASP A 801 37.82 84.09 -19.82
C ASP A 801 36.87 85.30 -19.79
N ASN A 802 35.62 85.14 -20.24
CA ASN A 802 34.65 86.23 -20.26
C ASN A 802 34.22 86.60 -18.82
N PRO A 803 34.27 87.90 -18.44
CA PRO A 803 33.80 88.35 -17.12
C PRO A 803 32.34 87.97 -16.79
N GLY A 804 31.50 87.76 -17.81
CA GLY A 804 30.10 87.33 -17.70
C GLY A 804 29.91 85.83 -17.43
N PHE A 805 30.96 85.01 -17.45
CA PHE A 805 30.86 83.56 -17.25
C PHE A 805 30.25 83.20 -15.89
N ALA A 806 30.67 83.89 -14.82
CA ALA A 806 30.13 83.70 -13.47
C ALA A 806 28.64 84.09 -13.37
N SER A 807 28.22 85.16 -14.05
CA SER A 807 26.80 85.53 -14.13
C SER A 807 25.99 84.52 -14.94
N GLY A 808 26.58 83.91 -15.99
CA GLY A 808 25.97 82.83 -16.73
C GLY A 808 25.71 81.59 -15.87
N ILE A 809 26.66 81.20 -15.01
CA ILE A 809 26.47 80.08 -14.06
C ILE A 809 25.36 80.41 -13.06
N LYS A 810 25.35 81.63 -12.52
CA LYS A 810 24.27 82.07 -11.62
C LYS A 810 22.90 82.03 -12.32
N ARG A 811 22.83 82.46 -13.58
CA ARG A 811 21.61 82.37 -14.39
C ARG A 811 21.20 80.93 -14.64
N GLN A 812 22.13 80.02 -14.93
CA GLN A 812 21.85 78.59 -15.06
C GLN A 812 21.22 78.02 -13.79
N ASN A 813 21.67 78.45 -12.60
CA ASN A 813 21.11 77.99 -11.33
C ASN A 813 19.68 78.50 -11.12
N ILE A 814 19.41 79.76 -11.48
CA ILE A 814 18.05 80.31 -11.46
C ILE A 814 17.13 79.55 -12.42
N ILE A 815 17.60 79.23 -13.62
CA ILE A 815 16.83 78.45 -14.60
C ILE A 815 16.55 77.03 -14.07
N LYS A 816 17.50 76.42 -13.37
CA LYS A 816 17.25 75.16 -12.65
C LYS A 816 16.15 75.32 -11.60
N GLU A 817 16.20 76.35 -10.75
CA GLU A 817 15.16 76.62 -9.75
C GLU A 817 13.78 76.85 -10.40
N HIS A 818 13.71 77.55 -11.53
CA HIS A 818 12.49 77.71 -12.31
C HIS A 818 11.93 76.36 -12.81
N PHE A 819 12.81 75.49 -13.31
CA PHE A 819 12.42 74.16 -13.75
C PHE A 819 11.90 73.30 -12.61
N GLN A 820 12.48 73.39 -11.41
CA GLN A 820 11.99 72.65 -10.24
C GLN A 820 10.51 72.94 -9.96
N HIS A 821 10.04 74.16 -10.16
CA HIS A 821 8.61 74.46 -10.05
C HIS A 821 7.75 73.81 -11.14
N VAL A 822 8.28 73.68 -12.36
CA VAL A 822 7.63 72.96 -13.46
C VAL A 822 7.61 71.46 -13.19
N ASP A 823 8.73 70.90 -12.72
CA ASP A 823 8.89 69.51 -12.27
C ASP A 823 7.89 69.17 -11.17
N ASP A 824 7.90 69.90 -10.05
CA ASP A 824 6.99 69.67 -8.92
C ASP A 824 5.52 69.73 -9.34
N SER A 825 5.16 70.72 -10.18
CA SER A 825 3.78 70.91 -10.64
C SER A 825 3.33 69.80 -11.57
N LEU A 826 4.19 69.41 -12.52
CA LEU A 826 3.90 68.34 -13.47
C LEU A 826 3.87 66.99 -12.77
N TYR A 827 4.77 66.77 -11.82
CA TYR A 827 4.84 65.56 -11.03
C TYR A 827 3.58 65.39 -10.17
N ALA A 828 3.16 66.43 -9.45
CA ALA A 828 1.92 66.42 -8.68
C ALA A 828 0.68 66.14 -9.56
N LEU A 829 0.66 66.66 -10.79
CA LEU A 829 -0.39 66.35 -11.77
C LEU A 829 -0.32 64.88 -12.24
N ALA A 830 0.90 64.34 -12.42
CA ALA A 830 1.13 62.96 -12.84
C ALA A 830 0.63 61.94 -11.81
N LEU A 831 0.76 62.24 -10.51
CA LEU A 831 0.31 61.36 -9.42
C LEU A 831 -1.21 61.11 -9.44
N ARG A 832 -2.00 62.07 -9.95
CA ARG A 832 -3.46 61.98 -9.99
C ARG A 832 -4.05 61.77 -11.37
N ASN A 833 -3.27 62.00 -12.44
CA ASN A 833 -3.73 61.88 -13.82
C ASN A 833 -3.01 60.74 -14.57
N PRO A 834 -3.74 59.67 -14.93
CA PRO A 834 -3.12 58.49 -15.55
C PRO A 834 -2.72 58.71 -17.02
N MET A 835 -3.14 59.81 -17.67
CA MET A 835 -2.69 60.15 -19.03
C MET A 835 -1.24 60.63 -19.07
N ILE A 836 -0.69 61.12 -17.96
CA ILE A 836 0.72 61.54 -17.88
C ILE A 836 1.58 60.28 -17.71
N THR A 837 1.96 59.67 -18.83
CA THR A 837 2.67 58.38 -18.88
C THR A 837 4.07 58.43 -18.27
N GLU A 838 4.65 57.26 -18.03
CA GLU A 838 6.02 57.13 -17.54
C GLU A 838 7.07 57.80 -18.45
N ASN A 839 6.84 57.85 -19.75
CA ASN A 839 7.72 58.53 -20.70
C ASN A 839 7.85 60.03 -20.39
N ILE A 840 6.81 60.65 -19.85
CA ILE A 840 6.83 62.06 -19.45
C ILE A 840 7.65 62.24 -18.18
N THR A 841 7.45 61.36 -17.19
CA THR A 841 8.25 61.33 -15.96
C THR A 841 9.72 61.10 -16.25
N GLU A 842 10.03 60.24 -17.22
CA GLU A 842 11.41 60.01 -17.69
C GLU A 842 12.02 61.26 -18.31
N LYS A 843 11.32 61.91 -19.24
CA LYS A 843 11.78 63.18 -19.83
C LYS A 843 11.98 64.28 -18.80
N LEU A 844 11.11 64.33 -17.79
CA LEU A 844 11.20 65.28 -16.69
C LEU A 844 12.48 65.07 -15.87
N THR A 845 12.78 63.84 -15.47
CA THR A 845 14.02 63.49 -14.76
C THR A 845 15.27 63.69 -15.63
N ASP A 846 15.17 63.43 -16.94
CA ASP A 846 16.27 63.65 -17.88
C ASP A 846 16.68 65.12 -17.94
N ILE A 847 15.70 66.02 -18.01
CA ILE A 847 15.93 67.47 -18.00
C ILE A 847 16.55 67.89 -16.66
N GLU A 848 16.02 67.40 -15.53
CA GLU A 848 16.56 67.67 -14.18
C GLU A 848 18.03 67.23 -14.08
N PHE A 849 18.34 66.02 -14.55
CA PHE A 849 19.69 65.47 -14.59
C PHE A 849 20.62 66.31 -15.47
N ASP A 850 20.21 66.67 -16.69
CA ASP A 850 21.04 67.46 -17.60
C ASP A 850 21.23 68.91 -17.15
N LEU A 851 20.26 69.49 -16.42
CA LEU A 851 20.42 70.79 -15.74
C LEU A 851 21.51 70.72 -14.67
N ASP A 852 21.50 69.67 -13.85
CA ASP A 852 22.54 69.43 -12.84
C ASP A 852 23.92 69.22 -13.47
N LYS A 853 23.98 68.46 -14.56
CA LYS A 853 25.23 68.26 -15.31
C LYS A 853 25.71 69.55 -15.97
N ALA A 854 24.81 70.36 -16.54
CA ALA A 854 25.17 71.64 -17.11
C ALA A 854 25.81 72.53 -16.03
N LEU A 855 25.19 72.65 -14.85
CA LEU A 855 25.73 73.41 -13.73
C LEU A 855 27.10 72.92 -13.27
N ASP A 856 27.23 71.61 -13.00
CA ASP A 856 28.48 71.02 -12.52
C ASP A 856 29.61 71.17 -13.54
N ARG A 857 29.35 70.88 -14.82
CA ARG A 857 30.33 70.97 -15.89
C ARG A 857 30.74 72.41 -16.18
N LEU A 858 29.79 73.35 -16.20
CA LEU A 858 30.09 74.78 -16.39
C LEU A 858 30.87 75.35 -15.20
N ALA A 859 30.52 74.99 -13.96
CA ALA A 859 31.25 75.38 -12.76
C ALA A 859 32.70 74.83 -12.74
N GLN A 860 32.91 73.65 -13.30
CA GLN A 860 34.25 73.05 -13.49
C GLN A 860 34.98 73.55 -14.75
N ASN A 861 34.44 74.55 -15.45
CA ASN A 861 35.00 75.12 -16.68
C ASN A 861 35.11 74.13 -17.86
N ARG A 862 34.32 73.05 -17.84
CA ARG A 862 34.17 72.05 -18.91
C ARG A 862 33.14 72.50 -19.93
N LEU A 863 33.42 73.63 -20.60
CA LEU A 863 32.48 74.34 -21.47
C LEU A 863 31.84 73.46 -22.57
N PRO A 864 32.57 72.66 -23.38
CA PRO A 864 31.94 71.84 -24.42
C PRO A 864 30.94 70.82 -23.86
N GLN A 865 31.25 70.18 -22.73
CA GLN A 865 30.36 69.22 -22.08
C GLN A 865 29.17 69.90 -21.39
N GLY A 866 29.39 71.10 -20.85
CA GLY A 866 28.32 71.94 -20.29
C GLY A 866 27.32 72.38 -21.35
N LEU A 867 27.80 72.89 -22.50
CA LEU A 867 26.96 73.25 -23.64
C LEU A 867 26.17 72.05 -24.18
N ALA A 868 26.80 70.87 -24.26
CA ALA A 868 26.10 69.65 -24.66
C ALA A 868 24.96 69.31 -23.70
N SER A 869 25.19 69.39 -22.39
CA SER A 869 24.12 69.22 -21.38
C SER A 869 23.02 70.26 -21.53
N GLN A 870 23.36 71.54 -21.69
CA GLN A 870 22.37 72.59 -21.93
C GLN A 870 21.53 72.33 -23.19
N GLN A 871 22.12 71.78 -24.26
CA GLN A 871 21.40 71.40 -25.47
C GLN A 871 20.44 70.21 -25.24
N TYR A 872 20.83 69.22 -24.43
CA TYR A 872 19.92 68.15 -24.02
C TYR A 872 18.75 68.67 -23.19
N VAL A 873 18.96 69.66 -22.30
CA VAL A 873 17.88 70.33 -21.56
C VAL A 873 16.87 70.96 -22.52
N VAL A 874 17.31 71.73 -23.52
CA VAL A 874 16.41 72.35 -24.53
C VAL A 874 15.65 71.29 -25.33
N THR A 875 16.35 70.23 -25.75
CA THR A 875 15.72 69.12 -26.50
C THR A 875 14.66 68.41 -25.66
N GLY A 876 14.98 68.09 -24.40
CA GLY A 876 14.06 67.46 -23.47
C GLY A 876 12.85 68.34 -23.16
N ALA A 877 13.04 69.64 -22.95
CA ALA A 877 11.96 70.57 -22.71
C ALA A 877 10.98 70.66 -23.89
N ASN A 878 11.49 70.63 -25.13
CA ASN A 878 10.67 70.62 -26.34
C ASN A 878 9.90 69.31 -26.52
N ASP A 879 10.55 68.17 -26.31
CA ASP A 879 9.89 66.84 -26.32
C ASP A 879 8.77 66.80 -25.27
N LEU A 880 9.05 67.27 -24.07
CA LEU A 880 8.11 67.33 -22.97
C LEU A 880 6.92 68.24 -23.31
N ALA A 881 7.17 69.45 -23.82
CA ALA A 881 6.11 70.37 -24.25
C ALA A 881 5.21 69.75 -25.34
N TYR A 882 5.79 69.03 -26.29
CA TYR A 882 5.03 68.29 -27.31
C TYR A 882 4.11 67.24 -26.67
N PHE A 883 4.62 66.38 -25.79
CA PHE A 883 3.81 65.37 -25.11
C PHE A 883 2.69 65.98 -24.26
N LEU A 884 2.99 67.04 -23.49
CA LEU A 884 1.98 67.72 -22.68
C LEU A 884 0.90 68.37 -23.55
N SER A 885 1.25 68.91 -24.74
CA SER A 885 0.28 69.48 -25.67
C SER A 885 -0.68 68.44 -26.25
N GLN A 886 -0.19 67.22 -26.53
CA GLN A 886 -1.03 66.11 -27.00
C GLN A 886 -2.01 65.66 -25.92
N ILE A 887 -1.53 65.55 -24.68
CA ILE A 887 -2.39 65.22 -23.53
C ILE A 887 -3.44 66.30 -23.32
N LEU A 888 -3.05 67.58 -23.34
CA LEU A 888 -3.97 68.69 -23.18
C LEU A 888 -5.05 68.67 -24.28
N GLY A 889 -4.66 68.46 -25.54
CA GLY A 889 -5.61 68.31 -26.64
C GLY A 889 -6.55 67.12 -26.46
N ASN A 890 -6.05 65.97 -25.96
CA ASN A 890 -6.89 64.82 -25.64
C ASN A 890 -7.88 65.12 -24.50
N MET A 891 -7.44 65.81 -23.44
CA MET A 891 -8.31 66.24 -22.33
C MET A 891 -9.37 67.23 -22.81
N GLU A 892 -8.99 68.21 -23.64
CA GLU A 892 -9.92 69.18 -24.24
C GLU A 892 -10.94 68.50 -25.15
N ASN A 893 -10.53 67.52 -25.94
CA ASN A 893 -11.44 66.71 -26.75
C ASN A 893 -12.43 65.93 -25.87
N MET A 894 -11.96 65.29 -24.79
CA MET A 894 -12.84 64.59 -23.83
C MET A 894 -13.80 65.54 -23.11
N MET A 895 -13.34 66.74 -22.73
CA MET A 895 -14.19 67.77 -22.12
C MET A 895 -15.21 68.33 -23.12
N SER A 896 -14.82 68.56 -24.38
CA SER A 896 -15.72 69.04 -25.43
C SER A 896 -16.83 68.03 -25.77
N SER A 897 -16.55 66.73 -25.60
CA SER A 897 -17.56 65.67 -25.68
C SER A 897 -18.44 65.54 -24.42
N SER A 898 -18.10 66.26 -23.35
CA SER A 898 -18.78 66.24 -22.04
C SER A 898 -19.52 67.56 -21.73
N SER A 899 -19.25 68.64 -22.47
CA SER A 899 -19.76 70.00 -22.22
C SER A 899 -21.02 70.37 -23.02
N SER A 900 -21.48 69.49 -23.91
CA SER A 900 -22.85 69.51 -24.45
C SER A 900 -23.78 68.71 -23.53
N GLY A 901 -24.29 69.34 -22.48
CA GLY A 901 -25.45 68.95 -21.67
C GLY A 901 -25.75 67.45 -21.47
N GLY A 902 -25.27 66.89 -20.36
CA GLY A 902 -25.70 65.59 -19.82
C GLY A 902 -24.79 64.43 -20.21
N GLY A 903 -23.96 64.01 -19.26
CA GLY A 903 -22.89 63.03 -19.46
C GLY A 903 -23.33 61.67 -20.01
N ARG A 904 -22.38 61.02 -20.68
CA ARG A 904 -22.37 59.58 -20.97
C ARG A 904 -22.23 58.79 -19.65
N GLY A 905 -23.28 58.83 -18.83
CA GLY A 905 -23.68 57.78 -17.91
C GLY A 905 -24.88 57.07 -18.52
N ASP A 906 -25.07 55.79 -18.22
CA ASP A 906 -26.15 54.94 -18.73
C ASP A 906 -27.54 55.55 -18.38
N MET A 907 -28.08 56.43 -19.24
CA MET A 907 -29.44 56.97 -19.07
C MET A 907 -30.44 55.82 -19.19
N GLN A 908 -31.37 55.72 -18.23
CA GLN A 908 -32.38 54.68 -18.27
C GLN A 908 -33.43 55.02 -19.34
N LEU A 909 -34.12 54.01 -19.88
CA LEU A 909 -35.21 54.20 -20.85
C LEU A 909 -36.23 55.29 -20.45
N PRO A 910 -36.65 55.39 -19.17
CA PRO A 910 -37.55 56.45 -18.70
C PRO A 910 -36.97 57.87 -18.84
N ASP A 911 -35.65 58.03 -18.76
CA ASP A 911 -34.97 59.32 -18.91
C ASP A 911 -34.91 59.75 -20.39
N ILE A 912 -34.71 58.77 -21.30
CA ILE A 912 -34.75 58.99 -22.75
C ILE A 912 -36.17 59.42 -23.17
N ILE A 913 -37.21 58.78 -22.63
CA ILE A 913 -38.61 59.13 -22.89
C ILE A 913 -38.91 60.56 -22.44
N LYS A 914 -38.55 60.93 -21.20
CA LYS A 914 -38.77 62.28 -20.68
C LYS A 914 -38.05 63.35 -21.49
N LYS A 915 -36.81 63.09 -21.93
CA LYS A 915 -36.09 64.02 -22.80
C LYS A 915 -36.70 64.13 -24.19
N GLN A 916 -37.21 63.02 -24.74
CA GLN A 916 -37.89 63.03 -26.04
C GLN A 916 -39.22 63.81 -25.98
N GLU A 917 -39.95 63.73 -24.88
CA GLU A 917 -41.16 64.51 -24.59
C GLU A 917 -40.83 66.02 -24.51
N GLN A 918 -39.78 66.38 -23.77
CA GLN A 918 -39.30 67.76 -23.66
C GLN A 918 -38.93 68.36 -25.03
N LEU A 919 -38.22 67.61 -25.89
CA LEU A 919 -37.92 68.06 -27.24
C LEU A 919 -39.18 68.27 -28.10
N GLY A 920 -40.21 67.44 -27.92
CA GLY A 920 -41.50 67.63 -28.54
C GLY A 920 -42.19 68.92 -28.09
N GLU A 921 -42.07 69.28 -26.81
CA GLU A 921 -42.59 70.54 -26.27
C GLU A 921 -41.81 71.75 -26.80
N GLU A 922 -40.48 71.71 -26.84
CA GLU A 922 -39.64 72.78 -27.39
C GLU A 922 -39.92 73.01 -28.89
N MET A 923 -40.08 71.91 -29.65
CA MET A 923 -40.47 71.95 -31.05
C MET A 923 -41.86 72.59 -31.25
N LYS A 924 -42.80 72.35 -30.33
CA LYS A 924 -44.15 72.95 -30.34
C LYS A 924 -44.10 74.44 -30.01
N GLU A 925 -43.31 74.85 -29.03
CA GLU A 925 -43.12 76.27 -28.68
C GLU A 925 -42.47 77.05 -29.83
N GLY A 926 -41.44 76.48 -30.48
CA GLY A 926 -40.83 77.06 -31.68
C GLY A 926 -41.84 77.22 -32.83
N LEU A 927 -42.72 76.24 -33.02
CA LEU A 927 -43.79 76.29 -34.01
C LEU A 927 -44.85 77.38 -33.72
N GLU A 928 -45.16 77.61 -32.45
CA GLU A 928 -46.07 78.67 -32.01
C GLU A 928 -45.46 80.06 -32.15
N LYS A 929 -44.16 80.22 -31.84
CA LYS A 929 -43.39 81.45 -32.10
C LYS A 929 -43.36 81.80 -33.59
N GLN A 930 -43.13 80.80 -34.45
CA GLN A 930 -43.13 80.97 -35.91
C GLN A 930 -44.52 81.37 -36.46
N LYS A 931 -45.61 80.81 -35.92
CA LYS A 931 -46.99 81.18 -36.29
C LYS A 931 -47.40 82.57 -35.80
N GLN A 932 -46.89 83.04 -34.65
CA GLN A 932 -47.17 84.39 -34.15
C GLN A 932 -46.48 85.51 -34.96
N GLN A 933 -45.39 85.21 -35.67
CA GLN A 933 -44.70 86.19 -36.52
C GLN A 933 -45.32 86.38 -37.92
N GLN A 934 -46.16 85.46 -38.41
CA GLN A 934 -46.86 85.63 -39.70
C GLN A 934 -48.07 86.60 -39.66
N GLY A 935 -48.37 87.22 -38.51
CA GLY A 935 -49.58 88.05 -38.31
C GLY A 935 -49.41 89.59 -38.33
N LYS A 936 -48.22 90.15 -38.55
CA LYS A 936 -48.02 91.63 -38.54
C LYS A 936 -47.21 92.14 -39.74
N GLU A 937 -47.91 92.65 -40.75
CA GLU A 937 -47.34 93.52 -41.77
C GLU A 937 -47.00 94.92 -41.19
N LYS A 938 -45.72 95.33 -41.21
CA LYS A 938 -45.20 96.49 -41.99
C LYS A 938 -43.76 96.91 -41.62
N ARG A 939 -42.92 96.91 -42.67
CA ARG A 939 -41.85 97.85 -43.08
C ARG A 939 -40.69 98.20 -42.13
N GLY A 940 -39.49 97.85 -42.59
CA GLY A 940 -38.27 98.67 -42.47
C GLY A 940 -37.00 97.83 -42.34
N GLU A 941 -36.09 97.97 -43.30
CA GLU A 941 -34.77 97.32 -43.43
C GLU A 941 -33.97 97.21 -42.12
N GLU A 942 -33.83 95.98 -41.61
CA GLU A 942 -32.70 95.43 -40.83
C GLU A 942 -32.89 93.91 -40.80
N GLY A 943 -32.40 93.23 -41.84
CA GLY A 943 -32.70 91.82 -42.10
C GLY A 943 -31.45 90.95 -42.12
N GLU A 944 -30.76 90.83 -40.98
CA GLU A 944 -29.66 89.84 -40.85
C GLU A 944 -29.39 89.37 -39.40
N ARG A 945 -30.21 89.76 -38.41
CA ARG A 945 -30.01 89.40 -36.99
C ARG A 945 -31.14 88.61 -36.31
N GLN A 946 -32.20 88.26 -37.02
CA GLN A 946 -33.32 87.47 -36.45
C GLN A 946 -33.40 86.03 -36.97
N GLY A 947 -32.58 85.65 -37.97
CA GLY A 947 -32.46 84.27 -38.44
C GLY A 947 -31.42 83.43 -37.70
N GLU A 948 -30.56 84.03 -36.87
CA GLU A 948 -29.53 83.32 -36.09
C GLU A 948 -30.11 82.69 -34.80
N GLU A 949 -31.12 83.31 -34.18
CA GLU A 949 -31.79 82.73 -32.99
C GLU A 949 -32.72 81.56 -33.36
N GLU A 950 -33.54 81.67 -34.41
CA GLU A 950 -34.40 80.56 -34.86
C GLU A 950 -33.60 79.38 -35.42
N ASN A 951 -32.54 79.62 -36.20
CA ASN A 951 -31.65 78.54 -36.66
C ASN A 951 -30.83 77.96 -35.51
N GLY A 952 -30.51 78.75 -34.49
CA GLY A 952 -29.80 78.28 -33.29
C GLY A 952 -30.67 77.35 -32.42
N GLU A 953 -31.93 77.72 -32.16
CA GLU A 953 -32.90 76.88 -31.44
C GLU A 953 -33.16 75.57 -32.21
N LEU A 954 -33.34 75.64 -33.53
CA LEU A 954 -33.60 74.47 -34.37
C LEU A 954 -32.39 73.54 -34.48
N PHE A 955 -31.18 74.10 -34.61
CA PHE A 955 -29.94 73.33 -34.63
C PHE A 955 -29.67 72.67 -33.27
N ARG A 956 -30.05 73.31 -32.16
CA ARG A 956 -29.99 72.72 -30.81
C ARG A 956 -30.92 71.50 -30.69
N ILE A 957 -32.18 71.64 -31.11
CA ILE A 957 -33.17 70.54 -31.11
C ILE A 957 -32.68 69.36 -31.97
N PHE A 958 -32.10 69.64 -33.14
CA PHE A 958 -31.50 68.61 -34.00
C PHE A 958 -30.32 67.88 -33.32
N GLN A 959 -29.43 68.61 -32.66
CA GLN A 959 -28.30 68.02 -31.93
C GLN A 959 -28.76 67.15 -30.76
N GLU A 960 -29.76 67.60 -30.01
CA GLU A 960 -30.33 66.84 -28.89
C GLU A 960 -31.07 65.57 -29.38
N GLN A 961 -31.78 65.65 -30.52
CA GLN A 961 -32.43 64.49 -31.13
C GLN A 961 -31.41 63.41 -31.56
N GLN A 962 -30.27 63.81 -32.13
CA GLN A 962 -29.16 62.89 -32.49
C GLN A 962 -28.55 62.21 -31.27
N ILE A 963 -28.39 62.95 -30.17
CA ILE A 963 -27.88 62.40 -28.91
C ILE A 963 -28.84 61.35 -28.36
N LEU A 964 -30.15 61.63 -28.36
CA LEU A 964 -31.16 60.66 -27.90
C LEU A 964 -31.17 59.39 -28.76
N ARG A 965 -30.98 59.51 -30.08
CA ARG A 965 -30.91 58.34 -30.97
C ARG A 965 -29.72 57.44 -30.60
N GLN A 966 -28.56 58.05 -30.34
CA GLN A 966 -27.35 57.32 -30.00
C GLN A 966 -27.45 56.65 -28.62
N LEU A 967 -28.07 57.31 -27.64
CA LEU A 967 -28.32 56.75 -26.31
C LEU A 967 -29.32 55.59 -26.35
N LEU A 968 -30.37 55.72 -27.16
CA LEU A 968 -31.36 54.67 -27.35
C LEU A 968 -30.71 53.45 -28.04
N GLU A 969 -29.84 53.67 -29.03
CA GLU A 969 -29.09 52.60 -29.70
C GLU A 969 -28.17 51.84 -28.74
N ASP A 970 -27.36 52.56 -27.95
CA ASP A 970 -26.49 51.97 -26.92
C ASP A 970 -27.30 51.15 -25.89
N ARG A 971 -28.51 51.61 -25.53
CA ARG A 971 -29.38 50.91 -24.57
C ARG A 971 -30.05 49.68 -25.18
N LEU A 972 -30.54 49.78 -26.40
CA LEU A 972 -31.14 48.66 -27.14
C LEU A 972 -30.13 47.54 -27.39
N GLU A 973 -28.86 47.87 -27.63
CA GLU A 973 -27.77 46.90 -27.71
C GLU A 973 -27.45 46.26 -26.35
N LYS A 974 -27.39 47.05 -25.27
CA LYS A 974 -27.18 46.55 -23.89
C LYS A 974 -28.29 45.62 -23.39
N GLU A 975 -29.54 45.86 -23.81
CA GLU A 975 -30.71 45.06 -23.43
C GLU A 975 -31.03 43.92 -24.43
N GLY A 976 -30.24 43.74 -25.50
CA GLY A 976 -30.46 42.66 -26.47
C GLY A 976 -31.67 42.84 -27.40
N LEU A 977 -32.21 44.07 -27.49
CA LEU A 977 -33.46 44.42 -28.19
C LEU A 977 -33.24 44.97 -29.62
N GLY A 978 -32.08 44.70 -30.23
CA GLY A 978 -31.65 45.30 -31.49
C GLY A 978 -32.62 45.17 -32.68
N ASP A 979 -33.42 44.10 -32.76
CA ASP A 979 -34.38 43.92 -33.86
C ASP A 979 -35.68 44.71 -33.69
N LYS A 980 -36.13 44.98 -32.46
CA LYS A 980 -37.26 45.91 -32.19
C LYS A 980 -36.81 47.38 -32.22
N GLY A 981 -35.53 47.63 -31.97
CA GLY A 981 -34.89 48.94 -31.98
C GLY A 981 -34.73 49.61 -33.35
N LYS A 982 -34.66 48.83 -34.44
CA LYS A 982 -34.44 49.36 -35.81
C LYS A 982 -35.52 50.33 -36.27
N ALA A 983 -36.79 50.04 -35.97
CA ALA A 983 -37.90 50.90 -36.36
C ALA A 983 -37.90 52.24 -35.62
N LEU A 984 -37.52 52.24 -34.34
CA LEU A 984 -37.37 53.46 -33.53
C LEU A 984 -36.19 54.31 -34.02
N LYS A 985 -35.08 53.67 -34.38
CA LYS A 985 -33.91 54.34 -34.96
C LYS A 985 -34.24 55.02 -36.30
N GLU A 986 -34.92 54.32 -37.21
CA GLU A 986 -35.34 54.88 -38.49
C GLU A 986 -36.32 56.06 -38.32
N ASP A 987 -37.18 56.03 -37.30
CA ASP A 987 -38.10 57.14 -37.01
C ASP A 987 -37.35 58.37 -36.48
N MET A 988 -36.33 58.17 -35.63
CA MET A 988 -35.45 59.25 -35.15
C MET A 988 -34.63 59.85 -36.29
N GLU A 989 -34.06 59.04 -37.18
CA GLU A 989 -33.33 59.51 -38.37
C GLU A 989 -34.21 60.36 -39.30
N LYS A 990 -35.47 59.97 -39.51
CA LYS A 990 -36.42 60.75 -40.30
C LYS A 990 -36.78 62.08 -39.63
N ILE A 991 -36.92 62.10 -38.31
CA ILE A 991 -37.18 63.35 -37.56
C ILE A 991 -35.98 64.30 -37.70
N GLU A 992 -34.76 63.78 -37.58
CA GLU A 992 -33.52 64.55 -37.77
C GLU A 992 -33.40 65.14 -39.18
N GLU A 993 -33.70 64.33 -40.21
CA GLU A 993 -33.69 64.78 -41.60
C GLU A 993 -34.78 65.84 -41.86
N ASP A 994 -35.98 65.66 -41.28
CA ASP A 994 -37.07 66.62 -41.38
C ASP A 994 -36.78 67.93 -40.64
N LEU A 995 -36.09 67.88 -39.49
CA LEU A 995 -35.62 69.06 -38.76
C LEU A 995 -34.66 69.88 -39.63
N LEU A 996 -33.69 69.23 -40.29
CA LEU A 996 -32.74 69.92 -41.18
C LEU A 996 -33.40 70.48 -42.45
N ASN A 997 -34.32 69.73 -43.06
CA ASN A 997 -34.89 70.08 -44.36
C ASN A 997 -36.08 71.04 -44.27
N SER A 998 -36.88 70.94 -43.21
CA SER A 998 -38.17 71.64 -43.09
C SER A 998 -38.28 72.57 -41.89
N GLY A 999 -37.28 72.61 -41.01
CA GLY A 999 -37.31 73.44 -39.80
C GLY A 999 -38.49 73.12 -38.88
N PHE A 1000 -39.02 74.15 -38.21
CA PHE A 1000 -40.20 74.03 -37.36
C PHE A 1000 -41.45 73.67 -38.22
N ASN A 1001 -41.78 72.38 -38.32
CA ASN A 1001 -42.90 71.86 -39.12
C ASN A 1001 -43.86 70.99 -38.28
N GLU A 1002 -45.18 71.14 -38.49
CA GLU A 1002 -46.22 70.34 -37.81
C GLU A 1002 -46.08 68.83 -38.10
N GLU A 1003 -45.60 68.48 -39.30
CA GLU A 1003 -45.42 67.07 -39.67
C GLU A 1003 -44.28 66.42 -38.87
N THR A 1004 -43.18 67.13 -38.67
CA THR A 1004 -42.04 66.71 -37.83
C THR A 1004 -42.46 66.57 -36.36
N LEU A 1005 -43.25 67.53 -35.85
CA LEU A 1005 -43.79 67.48 -34.49
C LEU A 1005 -44.68 66.24 -34.27
N ARG A 1006 -45.53 65.89 -35.24
CA ARG A 1006 -46.35 64.67 -35.16
C ARG A 1006 -45.51 63.40 -35.19
N LYS A 1007 -44.40 63.38 -35.93
CA LYS A 1007 -43.47 62.24 -35.93
C LYS A 1007 -42.77 62.10 -34.57
N MET A 1008 -42.38 63.21 -33.94
CA MET A 1008 -41.81 63.22 -32.58
C MET A 1008 -42.81 62.69 -31.53
N GLN A 1009 -44.08 63.10 -31.59
CA GLN A 1009 -45.13 62.59 -30.69
C GLN A 1009 -45.42 61.08 -30.90
N ASN A 1010 -45.31 60.60 -32.14
CA ASN A 1010 -45.50 59.18 -32.44
C ASN A 1010 -44.30 58.34 -31.96
N LEU A 1011 -43.09 58.88 -32.07
CA LEU A 1011 -41.87 58.28 -31.53
C LEU A 1011 -41.96 58.13 -30.01
N GLU A 1012 -42.42 59.17 -29.30
CA GLU A 1012 -42.65 59.15 -27.85
C GLU A 1012 -43.57 58.00 -27.42
N HIS A 1013 -44.70 57.84 -28.12
CA HIS A 1013 -45.64 56.74 -27.84
C HIS A 1013 -44.99 55.36 -28.03
N LYS A 1014 -44.13 55.18 -29.03
CA LYS A 1014 -43.42 53.91 -29.25
C LYS A 1014 -42.35 53.64 -28.19
N LEU A 1015 -41.74 54.68 -27.63
CA LEU A 1015 -40.77 54.55 -26.54
C LEU A 1015 -41.47 54.15 -25.21
N LEU A 1016 -42.64 54.73 -24.91
CA LEU A 1016 -43.47 54.33 -23.76
C LEU A 1016 -43.91 52.85 -23.83
N GLU A 1017 -44.20 52.35 -25.03
CA GLU A 1017 -44.54 50.94 -25.25
C GLU A 1017 -43.33 50.00 -25.03
N LEU A 1018 -42.12 50.49 -25.31
CA LEU A 1018 -40.86 49.76 -25.08
C LEU A 1018 -40.51 49.67 -23.59
N GLU A 1019 -40.75 50.72 -22.80
CA GLU A 1019 -40.55 50.75 -21.34
C GLU A 1019 -41.40 49.68 -20.63
N GLY A 1020 -42.68 49.59 -21.00
CA GLY A 1020 -43.59 48.55 -20.47
C GLY A 1020 -43.11 47.12 -20.76
N ALA A 1021 -42.48 46.89 -21.91
CA ALA A 1021 -41.95 45.59 -22.30
C ALA A 1021 -40.63 45.23 -21.57
N SER A 1022 -39.76 46.21 -21.29
CA SER A 1022 -38.51 46.01 -20.54
C SER A 1022 -38.74 45.62 -19.07
N LEU A 1023 -39.77 46.22 -18.44
CA LEU A 1023 -40.17 45.92 -17.06
C LEU A 1023 -40.72 44.49 -16.86
N GLU A 1024 -41.43 43.94 -17.86
CA GLU A 1024 -41.95 42.56 -17.80
C GLU A 1024 -40.85 41.49 -18.02
N GLN A 1025 -39.75 41.84 -18.68
CA GLN A 1025 -38.63 40.92 -18.98
C GLN A 1025 -37.69 40.72 -17.77
N GLY A 1026 -37.61 41.71 -16.87
CA GLY A 1026 -36.85 41.62 -15.61
C GLY A 1026 -37.37 40.57 -14.61
N GLN A 1027 -38.58 40.03 -14.83
CA GLN A 1027 -39.22 39.05 -13.95
C GLN A 1027 -39.03 37.58 -14.37
N LYS A 1028 -38.44 37.29 -15.54
CA LYS A 1028 -38.18 35.90 -15.99
C LYS A 1028 -36.69 35.66 -16.27
N MET A 1029 -36.05 34.89 -15.39
CA MET A 1029 -34.75 34.28 -15.68
C MET A 1029 -34.93 33.11 -16.67
N GLU A 1030 -35.11 33.42 -17.96
CA GLU A 1030 -34.84 32.44 -19.03
C GLU A 1030 -33.56 32.82 -19.75
N ARG A 1031 -32.69 31.82 -19.92
CA ARG A 1031 -31.33 31.92 -20.45
C ARG A 1031 -31.39 32.31 -21.93
N GLU A 1032 -31.01 33.55 -22.25
CA GLU A 1032 -30.81 33.95 -23.65
C GLU A 1032 -29.58 33.27 -24.25
N SER A 1033 -29.79 32.67 -25.41
CA SER A 1033 -28.77 31.99 -26.22
C SER A 1033 -28.17 33.02 -27.18
N ASN A 1034 -27.06 33.66 -26.81
CA ASN A 1034 -26.25 34.40 -27.76
C ASN A 1034 -25.38 33.41 -28.55
N THR A 1035 -25.57 33.37 -29.88
CA THR A 1035 -24.65 32.67 -30.78
C THR A 1035 -23.28 33.32 -30.75
N ASN A 1036 -22.30 32.50 -30.39
CA ASN A 1036 -20.91 32.83 -30.13
C ASN A 1036 -20.22 33.55 -31.31
N THR A 1037 -19.87 34.82 -31.15
CA THR A 1037 -18.92 35.54 -32.04
C THR A 1037 -17.56 35.80 -31.37
N GLU A 1038 -17.41 35.40 -30.10
CA GLU A 1038 -16.11 35.30 -29.46
C GLU A 1038 -15.46 33.98 -29.92
N GLU A 1039 -14.19 34.01 -30.35
CA GLU A 1039 -13.42 32.79 -30.38
C GLU A 1039 -13.40 32.26 -28.93
N PHE A 1040 -14.23 31.25 -28.68
CA PHE A 1040 -14.16 30.47 -27.46
C PHE A 1040 -12.78 29.81 -27.46
N GLU A 1041 -11.81 30.48 -26.85
CA GLU A 1041 -10.62 29.82 -26.34
C GLU A 1041 -11.13 28.85 -25.28
N ASN A 1042 -11.32 27.61 -25.71
CA ASN A 1042 -11.67 26.53 -24.84
C ASN A 1042 -10.61 26.41 -23.73
N THR A 1043 -10.90 26.95 -22.55
CA THR A 1043 -10.07 26.78 -21.35
C THR A 1043 -10.11 25.36 -20.81
N SER A 1044 -10.89 24.44 -21.42
CA SER A 1044 -10.61 23.00 -21.35
C SER A 1044 -9.35 22.59 -22.15
N LYS A 1045 -8.42 23.53 -22.38
CA LYS A 1045 -6.98 23.29 -22.50
C LYS A 1045 -6.53 22.45 -21.30
N ASN A 1046 -6.76 21.16 -21.41
CA ASN A 1046 -6.10 20.04 -20.77
C ASN A 1046 -5.31 20.49 -19.52
N GLN A 1047 -5.99 20.76 -18.40
CA GLN A 1047 -5.33 21.16 -17.13
C GLN A 1047 -4.25 20.13 -16.73
N ILE A 1048 -4.37 18.92 -17.24
CA ILE A 1048 -3.38 17.84 -17.18
C ILE A 1048 -2.03 18.25 -17.83
N LEU A 1049 -1.99 19.05 -18.90
CA LEU A 1049 -0.73 19.55 -19.50
C LEU A 1049 0.03 20.49 -18.54
N LYS A 1050 -0.67 21.43 -17.90
CA LYS A 1050 -0.08 22.27 -16.84
C LYS A 1050 0.36 21.42 -15.65
N ALA A 1051 -0.46 20.45 -15.22
CA ALA A 1051 -0.07 19.50 -14.19
C ALA A 1051 1.22 18.74 -14.59
N LYS A 1052 1.34 18.33 -15.86
CA LYS A 1052 2.55 17.67 -16.38
C LYS A 1052 3.79 18.56 -16.29
N GLU A 1053 3.65 19.86 -16.53
CA GLU A 1053 4.72 20.85 -16.38
C GLU A 1053 5.09 21.05 -14.90
N TYR A 1054 4.12 21.23 -14.00
CA TYR A 1054 4.39 21.40 -12.56
C TYR A 1054 5.12 20.22 -11.92
N PHE A 1055 4.80 19.00 -12.36
CA PHE A 1055 5.40 17.77 -11.85
C PHE A 1055 6.53 17.23 -12.74
N ASN A 1056 6.94 17.95 -13.80
CA ASN A 1056 7.99 17.55 -14.76
C ASN A 1056 7.85 16.10 -15.28
N THR A 1057 6.62 15.66 -15.56
CA THR A 1057 6.31 14.25 -15.89
C THR A 1057 6.55 13.87 -17.36
N THR A 1058 7.23 14.70 -18.15
CA THR A 1058 7.48 14.45 -19.59
C THR A 1058 8.59 13.43 -19.87
N GLU A 1059 9.37 13.04 -18.85
CA GLU A 1059 10.21 11.84 -18.95
C GLU A 1059 9.44 10.63 -18.44
N ILE A 1060 9.12 9.70 -19.34
CA ILE A 1060 9.26 8.23 -19.20
C ILE A 1060 8.36 7.58 -20.27
N LEU A 1061 8.98 7.27 -21.42
CA LEU A 1061 8.37 6.46 -22.47
C LEU A 1061 8.02 5.06 -21.95
N ASN A 1062 6.76 4.70 -22.10
CA ASN A 1062 6.26 3.37 -22.49
C ASN A 1062 6.96 2.17 -21.80
N ARG A 1063 6.77 2.03 -20.48
CA ARG A 1063 7.19 0.84 -19.73
C ARG A 1063 6.17 -0.27 -19.91
N GLN A 1064 6.34 -1.10 -20.94
CA GLN A 1064 5.64 -2.37 -21.01
C GLN A 1064 6.08 -3.24 -19.82
N THR A 1065 5.10 -3.72 -19.05
CA THR A 1065 5.30 -4.63 -17.93
C THR A 1065 5.83 -5.97 -18.45
N LEU A 1066 7.09 -6.27 -18.14
CA LEU A 1066 7.64 -7.62 -18.34
C LEU A 1066 7.00 -8.56 -17.29
N PRO A 1067 6.61 -9.79 -17.65
CA PRO A 1067 6.13 -10.79 -16.69
C PRO A 1067 7.28 -11.27 -15.82
N LEU A 1068 7.59 -10.51 -14.76
CA LEU A 1068 8.67 -10.77 -13.82
C LEU A 1068 8.18 -11.66 -12.68
N ARG A 1069 9.00 -12.62 -12.24
CA ARG A 1069 8.73 -13.43 -11.03
C ARG A 1069 8.62 -12.51 -9.80
N GLN A 1070 7.81 -12.91 -8.80
CA GLN A 1070 7.53 -12.16 -7.56
C GLN A 1070 8.77 -11.53 -6.88
N ILE A 1071 9.91 -12.25 -6.83
CA ILE A 1071 11.18 -11.73 -6.29
C ILE A 1071 11.68 -10.50 -7.07
N TYR A 1072 11.55 -10.49 -8.39
CA TYR A 1072 11.97 -9.37 -9.22
C TYR A 1072 10.94 -8.23 -9.21
N LYS A 1073 9.63 -8.51 -9.07
CA LYS A 1073 8.61 -7.47 -8.85
C LYS A 1073 8.89 -6.68 -7.57
N ARG A 1074 9.20 -7.37 -6.47
CA ARG A 1074 9.61 -6.74 -5.20
C ARG A 1074 10.91 -5.94 -5.32
N LYS A 1075 11.92 -6.44 -6.04
CA LYS A 1075 13.14 -5.66 -6.30
C LYS A 1075 12.90 -4.44 -7.19
N VAL A 1076 11.97 -4.53 -8.13
CA VAL A 1076 11.57 -3.39 -8.97
C VAL A 1076 10.81 -2.36 -8.13
N LYS A 1077 9.93 -2.80 -7.22
CA LYS A 1077 9.29 -1.94 -6.21
C LYS A 1077 10.34 -1.24 -5.33
N GLU A 1078 11.25 -1.99 -4.71
CA GLU A 1078 12.37 -1.44 -3.90
C GLU A 1078 13.29 -0.50 -4.70
N TYR A 1079 13.46 -0.74 -6.00
CA TYR A 1079 14.26 0.12 -6.88
C TYR A 1079 13.57 1.46 -7.17
N PHE A 1080 12.24 1.48 -7.33
CA PHE A 1080 11.47 2.72 -7.54
C PHE A 1080 11.15 3.48 -6.26
N GLU A 1081 11.08 2.81 -5.10
CA GLU A 1081 10.99 3.46 -3.78
C GLU A 1081 12.29 4.19 -3.38
N ARG A 1082 13.44 3.79 -3.93
CA ARG A 1082 14.73 4.49 -3.75
C ARG A 1082 14.90 5.60 -4.79
N GLY A 1083 14.02 6.60 -4.75
CA GLY A 1083 14.17 7.82 -5.54
C GLY A 1083 15.16 8.80 -4.91
N ASP A 1084 16.45 8.70 -5.23
CA ASP A 1084 17.38 9.83 -5.17
C ASP A 1084 17.43 10.45 -6.58
N HIS A 1085 16.50 11.36 -6.91
CA HIS A 1085 16.60 12.30 -8.02
C HIS A 1085 15.99 13.64 -7.64
#